data_AF-G2ZEJ0-F1
#
_entry.id   AF-G2ZEJ0-F1
#
_cell.length_a   1.000
_cell.length_b   1.000
_cell.length_c   1.000
_cell.angle_alpha   90.00
_cell.angle_beta   90.00
_cell.angle_gamma   90.00
#
_symmetry.space_group_name_H-M   'P 1'
#
loop_
_entity.id
_entity.type
_entity.pdbx_description
1 polymer ?
#
loop_
_entity_poly.entity_id
_entity_poly.type
_entity_poly.pdbx_seq_one_letter_code
_entity_poly.pdbx_strand_id
1 'polypeptide(L)'
;MKNKRKRITTILGLTLLATISLSTPVLAEESPSSSPIDAETIMNDNTNESVYTPEIQTKEEKKEAKTKPTEEINPAISAKSARLFSSSKGLSAANQYIISQNYTTPVIEKQIKNFDQFVYKDGHGKPKGFVVHETANDNSTITSEINYMTNNWQNAFVHTFVDSSRIIQIHPTEYAVWGAGPKANPYFVQAELVREKTKEKFYKSINNDAYYVAYNLKQYGLVPVNAHNTGVGTVWSHDSVSRYLGGTNHSDPVGYFAKWGYTFNEFFDLVKYKYNELTVPVNKTYYAKSAISLRTTADWSSNIIINIPEGATVTIDENSMTEDDFYKVSYGGKTGWMKLTYFSKQPVLQTYYAASDLNLRKSASWDSAIVGNVPTNAKVTINNSTNSNNFYKVTYNGMTGWMKLSYFANKPVLEDVYAKSAINLRSAASWDSPIAFSIKEGDKATLNNATSKDGFYQITVNGKIGWMKDSYFSKQPVLENVYAKSAINLRSAASWDSSIAFSIKEGDKATLNNTTAKDGFYKITVNGKVGWMKDSYFSKQPVLETLYASSQLNLRSKPDWNSSISATIPVNTQVKLNNTTLNNGFYQVTASNGKVGWMKRSYFSTSSVLETLYAGSNINLRQSPTWDSPVVVSIPKGAKVALNNTTLTNDFYQITYNGKTGWMKRGYFVK
;
A
#
# COMPACT_ATOMS: atom_id res chain seq x y z
N MET A 1 -0.58 -37.54 -70.95
CA MET A 1 -1.51 -36.74 -70.13
C MET A 1 -0.86 -35.40 -69.79
N LYS A 2 -1.58 -34.30 -69.97
CA LYS A 2 -1.06 -32.93 -70.16
C LYS A 2 -0.44 -32.33 -68.88
N ASN A 3 0.87 -32.09 -68.91
CA ASN A 3 1.57 -31.14 -68.04
C ASN A 3 1.45 -29.73 -68.63
N LYS A 4 0.90 -28.77 -67.89
CA LYS A 4 0.93 -27.33 -68.26
C LYS A 4 1.59 -26.51 -67.15
N ARG A 5 2.69 -25.85 -67.52
CA ARG A 5 3.38 -24.76 -66.81
C ARG A 5 2.45 -23.55 -66.64
N LYS A 6 2.58 -22.83 -65.51
CA LYS A 6 2.40 -21.36 -65.36
C LYS A 6 3.32 -20.92 -64.20
N ARG A 7 4.47 -20.33 -64.53
CA ARG A 7 4.79 -18.88 -64.52
C ARG A 7 4.76 -18.24 -63.11
N ILE A 8 5.99 -17.97 -62.68
CA ILE A 8 6.44 -17.16 -61.55
C ILE A 8 5.95 -15.72 -61.74
N THR A 9 5.47 -15.10 -60.67
CA THR A 9 5.34 -13.65 -60.55
C THR A 9 5.86 -13.24 -59.19
N THR A 10 7.06 -12.65 -59.20
CA THR A 10 7.73 -12.04 -58.06
C THR A 10 7.00 -10.77 -57.68
N ILE A 11 6.45 -10.69 -56.47
CA ILE A 11 6.03 -9.42 -55.85
C ILE A 11 6.98 -9.15 -54.69
N LEU A 12 7.76 -8.09 -54.89
CA LEU A 12 8.66 -7.47 -53.93
C LEU A 12 7.81 -6.87 -52.80
N GLY A 13 7.73 -7.56 -51.66
CA GLY A 13 7.14 -7.05 -50.42
C GLY A 13 8.23 -6.48 -49.54
N LEU A 14 8.33 -5.16 -49.49
CA LEU A 14 9.22 -4.37 -48.63
C LEU A 14 9.02 -4.81 -47.16
N THR A 15 10.02 -5.48 -46.58
CA THR A 15 10.09 -5.76 -45.15
C THR A 15 10.31 -4.46 -44.39
N LEU A 16 9.25 -3.93 -43.78
CA LEU A 16 9.36 -2.94 -42.73
C LEU A 16 9.80 -3.70 -41.46
N LEU A 17 11.08 -3.61 -41.09
CA LEU A 17 11.57 -4.03 -39.78
C LEU A 17 10.88 -3.18 -38.71
N ALA A 18 9.77 -3.67 -38.17
CA ALA A 18 9.34 -3.27 -36.84
C ALA A 18 10.24 -4.00 -35.85
N THR A 19 11.15 -3.27 -35.21
CA THR A 19 11.91 -3.73 -34.05
C THR A 19 10.92 -3.99 -32.91
N ILE A 20 10.35 -5.18 -32.89
CA ILE A 20 9.64 -5.70 -31.73
C ILE A 20 10.72 -6.00 -30.70
N SER A 21 10.82 -5.12 -29.70
CA SER A 21 11.42 -5.48 -28.41
C SER A 21 10.58 -6.62 -27.84
N LEU A 22 11.01 -7.85 -28.13
CA LEU A 22 10.55 -9.05 -27.43
C LEU A 22 11.01 -8.88 -25.99
N SER A 23 10.10 -8.40 -25.14
CA SER A 23 10.18 -8.64 -23.71
C SER A 23 10.35 -10.13 -23.51
N THR A 24 11.54 -10.52 -23.07
CA THR A 24 11.88 -11.91 -22.76
C THR A 24 10.80 -12.49 -21.85
N PRO A 25 10.32 -13.73 -22.11
CA PRO A 25 9.55 -14.41 -21.10
C PRO A 25 10.43 -14.47 -19.86
N VAL A 26 9.90 -14.00 -18.73
CA VAL A 26 10.53 -14.14 -17.42
C VAL A 26 10.92 -15.61 -17.29
N LEU A 27 12.22 -15.86 -17.40
CA LEU A 27 12.83 -17.13 -17.08
C LEU A 27 12.32 -17.51 -15.69
N ALA A 28 11.83 -18.74 -15.57
CA ALA A 28 11.59 -19.35 -14.28
C ALA A 28 12.83 -19.11 -13.43
N GLU A 29 12.68 -18.37 -12.32
CA GLU A 29 13.74 -18.29 -11.32
C GLU A 29 14.08 -19.72 -10.94
N GLU A 30 15.30 -20.13 -11.32
CA GLU A 30 15.92 -21.34 -10.82
C GLU A 30 15.76 -21.35 -9.30
N SER A 31 15.26 -22.47 -8.79
CA SER A 31 15.36 -22.82 -7.38
C SER A 31 16.76 -22.44 -6.88
N PRO A 32 16.89 -21.66 -5.79
CA PRO A 32 18.20 -21.21 -5.33
C PRO A 32 19.07 -22.44 -5.12
N SER A 33 20.17 -22.54 -5.87
CA SER A 33 21.10 -23.65 -5.76
C SER A 33 21.58 -23.72 -4.31
N SER A 34 21.13 -24.74 -3.58
CA SER A 34 21.56 -25.05 -2.21
C SER A 34 22.97 -25.65 -2.18
N SER A 35 23.83 -25.22 -3.11
CA SER A 35 25.21 -25.67 -3.18
C SER A 35 25.95 -25.10 -1.97
N PRO A 36 26.75 -25.92 -1.26
CA PRO A 36 27.54 -25.44 -0.13
C PRO A 36 28.47 -24.30 -0.59
N ILE A 37 28.55 -23.23 0.21
CA ILE A 37 29.44 -22.12 -0.10
C ILE A 37 30.89 -22.53 0.20
N ASP A 38 31.80 -22.24 -0.71
CA ASP A 38 33.23 -22.44 -0.53
C ASP A 38 33.95 -21.17 -0.07
N ALA A 39 35.09 -21.36 0.61
CA ALA A 39 35.91 -20.30 1.16
C ALA A 39 36.46 -19.36 0.09
N GLU A 40 36.80 -19.89 -1.08
CA GLU A 40 37.37 -19.11 -2.17
C GLU A 40 36.35 -18.10 -2.71
N THR A 41 35.09 -18.51 -2.85
CA THR A 41 33.96 -17.66 -3.22
C THR A 41 33.76 -16.54 -2.21
N ILE A 42 33.78 -16.85 -0.91
CA ILE A 42 33.65 -15.82 0.15
C ILE A 42 34.83 -14.84 0.10
N MET A 43 36.05 -15.34 -0.08
CA MET A 43 37.27 -14.52 -0.08
C MET A 43 37.37 -13.61 -1.30
N ASN A 44 36.82 -14.04 -2.43
CA ASN A 44 36.79 -13.29 -3.69
C ASN A 44 35.53 -12.41 -3.84
N ASP A 45 34.58 -12.44 -2.90
CA ASP A 45 33.40 -11.58 -2.91
C ASP A 45 33.77 -10.15 -2.45
N ASN A 46 33.38 -9.14 -3.23
CA ASN A 46 33.54 -7.71 -2.91
C ASN A 46 32.52 -7.22 -1.87
N THR A 47 32.34 -7.97 -0.78
CA THR A 47 31.42 -7.60 0.30
C THR A 47 31.95 -6.39 1.06
N ASN A 48 31.09 -5.40 1.33
CA ASN A 48 31.45 -4.31 2.22
C ASN A 48 31.49 -4.81 3.68
N GLU A 49 32.68 -5.16 4.15
CA GLU A 49 32.94 -5.68 5.49
C GLU A 49 32.69 -4.67 6.62
N SER A 50 32.57 -3.37 6.32
CA SER A 50 32.42 -2.35 7.37
C SER A 50 31.16 -2.53 8.20
N VAL A 51 30.08 -3.03 7.60
CA VAL A 51 28.81 -3.30 8.28
C VAL A 51 28.90 -4.55 9.17
N TYR A 52 29.80 -5.46 8.83
CA TYR A 52 29.99 -6.75 9.49
C TYR A 52 31.19 -6.76 10.45
N THR A 53 31.77 -5.59 10.68
CA THR A 53 32.86 -5.35 11.62
C THR A 53 32.28 -4.61 12.83
N PRO A 54 32.52 -5.07 14.07
CA PRO A 54 32.06 -4.40 15.27
C PRO A 54 32.54 -2.94 15.38
N GLU A 55 31.71 -2.09 16.00
CA GLU A 55 32.00 -0.66 16.17
C GLU A 55 33.18 -0.42 17.13
N ILE A 56 33.28 -1.25 18.18
CA ILE A 56 34.27 -1.11 19.25
C ILE A 56 35.10 -2.39 19.28
N GLN A 57 36.31 -2.33 18.73
CA GLN A 57 37.31 -3.40 18.83
C GLN A 57 38.56 -2.91 19.56
N THR A 58 39.11 -3.75 20.44
CA THR A 58 40.40 -3.56 21.11
C THR A 58 41.56 -3.58 20.11
N LYS A 59 42.74 -3.12 20.54
CA LYS A 59 43.94 -3.11 19.68
C LYS A 59 44.43 -4.54 19.41
N GLU A 60 44.26 -5.42 20.38
CA GLU A 60 44.54 -6.84 20.31
C GLU A 60 43.64 -7.52 19.28
N GLU A 61 42.32 -7.34 19.34
CA GLU A 61 41.37 -7.93 18.36
C GLU A 61 41.64 -7.46 16.92
N LYS A 62 42.01 -6.18 16.73
CA LYS A 62 42.41 -5.66 15.40
C LYS A 62 43.72 -6.27 14.88
N LYS A 63 44.59 -6.74 15.78
CA LYS A 63 45.83 -7.44 15.42
C LYS A 63 45.55 -8.91 15.13
N GLU A 64 44.67 -9.53 15.92
CA GLU A 64 44.21 -10.91 15.77
C GLU A 64 43.46 -11.13 14.44
N ALA A 65 42.58 -10.19 14.06
CA ALA A 65 41.89 -10.22 12.77
C ALA A 65 42.83 -10.19 11.54
N LYS A 66 44.09 -9.77 11.73
CA LYS A 66 45.13 -9.74 10.68
C LYS A 66 46.02 -10.98 10.67
N THR A 67 45.94 -11.84 11.67
CA THR A 67 46.74 -13.06 11.79
C THR A 67 45.90 -14.26 11.37
N LYS A 68 46.31 -14.96 10.30
CA LYS A 68 45.64 -16.18 9.83
C LYS A 68 46.39 -17.41 10.36
N PRO A 69 45.76 -18.31 11.15
CA PRO A 69 46.35 -19.59 11.50
C PRO A 69 46.59 -20.43 10.24
N THR A 70 47.77 -21.04 10.10
CA THR A 70 48.13 -21.86 8.93
C THR A 70 47.78 -23.34 9.07
N GLU A 71 47.56 -23.83 10.30
CA GLU A 71 47.26 -25.23 10.61
C GLU A 71 46.28 -25.33 11.79
N GLU A 72 45.57 -26.46 11.89
CA GLU A 72 44.69 -26.78 13.04
C GLU A 72 45.54 -27.02 14.30
N ILE A 73 45.16 -26.43 15.43
CA ILE A 73 45.88 -26.59 16.70
C ILE A 73 45.30 -27.80 17.46
N ASN A 74 46.15 -28.80 17.73
CA ASN A 74 45.87 -30.13 18.35
C ASN A 74 45.18 -31.19 17.44
N PRO A 75 45.91 -31.76 16.46
CA PRO A 75 45.39 -32.72 15.47
C PRO A 75 45.25 -34.16 15.99
N ALA A 76 45.12 -34.38 17.31
CA ALA A 76 45.15 -35.71 17.89
C ALA A 76 43.80 -36.45 17.69
N ILE A 77 43.50 -36.82 16.43
CA ILE A 77 42.88 -38.05 15.92
C ILE A 77 42.39 -37.74 14.49
N SER A 78 43.08 -38.32 13.50
CA SER A 78 42.82 -38.18 12.06
C SER A 78 41.45 -38.78 11.66
N ALA A 79 40.73 -38.02 10.83
CA ALA A 79 39.38 -38.29 10.35
C ALA A 79 39.31 -39.51 9.41
N LYS A 80 38.36 -40.42 9.66
CA LYS A 80 37.89 -41.38 8.64
C LYS A 80 36.79 -40.71 7.80
N SER A 81 36.93 -40.86 6.49
CA SER A 81 36.08 -40.36 5.41
C SER A 81 34.57 -40.49 5.65
N ALA A 82 33.83 -39.46 5.23
CA ALA A 82 32.38 -39.36 5.26
C ALA A 82 31.68 -40.59 4.64
N ARG A 83 30.81 -41.24 5.42
CA ARG A 83 29.86 -42.25 4.95
C ARG A 83 28.43 -41.76 5.18
N LEU A 84 27.50 -42.22 4.34
CA LEU A 84 26.08 -42.02 4.52
C LEU A 84 25.59 -42.99 5.59
N PHE A 85 25.01 -42.48 6.68
CA PHE A 85 24.48 -43.29 7.77
C PHE A 85 22.98 -43.05 7.90
N SER A 86 22.18 -44.11 7.73
CA SER A 86 20.76 -44.17 8.08
C SER A 86 20.50 -45.00 9.35
N SER A 87 21.57 -45.40 10.06
CA SER A 87 21.51 -46.14 11.32
C SER A 87 22.66 -45.74 12.25
N SER A 88 22.48 -45.86 13.56
CA SER A 88 23.48 -45.51 14.58
C SER A 88 24.78 -46.31 14.50
N LYS A 89 24.80 -47.42 13.73
CA LYS A 89 25.93 -48.37 13.60
C LYS A 89 27.23 -47.78 13.00
N GLY A 90 27.18 -46.56 12.46
CA GLY A 90 28.34 -45.87 11.88
C GLY A 90 28.85 -44.65 12.63
N LEU A 91 28.14 -44.22 13.68
CA LEU A 91 28.53 -43.09 14.51
C LEU A 91 29.61 -43.49 15.52
N SER A 92 30.36 -42.52 16.04
CA SER A 92 31.33 -42.77 17.10
C SER A 92 30.67 -43.29 18.38
N ALA A 93 31.44 -43.92 19.25
CA ALA A 93 30.94 -44.44 20.52
C ALA A 93 30.32 -43.34 21.40
N ALA A 94 30.87 -42.12 21.36
CA ALA A 94 30.32 -40.97 22.07
C ALA A 94 28.93 -40.58 21.52
N ASN A 95 28.77 -40.55 20.19
CA ASN A 95 27.48 -40.26 19.56
C ASN A 95 26.44 -41.36 19.76
N GLN A 96 26.85 -42.61 19.68
CA GLN A 96 25.97 -43.73 20.01
C GLN A 96 25.48 -43.63 21.46
N TYR A 97 26.37 -43.25 22.39
CA TYR A 97 25.99 -42.97 23.77
C TYR A 97 24.97 -41.82 23.84
N ILE A 98 25.28 -40.64 23.29
CA ILE A 98 24.38 -39.48 23.30
C ILE A 98 22.97 -39.84 22.78
N ILE A 99 22.90 -40.58 21.66
CA ILE A 99 21.64 -41.02 21.07
C ILE A 99 20.92 -42.02 21.97
N SER A 100 21.65 -42.98 22.55
CA SER A 100 21.07 -43.99 23.45
C SER A 100 20.45 -43.40 24.72
N GLN A 101 20.93 -42.23 25.17
CA GLN A 101 20.38 -41.55 26.34
C GLN A 101 19.01 -40.92 26.06
N ASN A 102 18.62 -40.76 24.79
CA ASN A 102 17.35 -40.18 24.37
C ASN A 102 17.05 -38.84 25.09
N TYR A 103 18.04 -37.95 25.15
CA TYR A 103 17.91 -36.66 25.82
C TYR A 103 16.76 -35.85 25.22
N THR A 104 15.83 -35.41 26.07
CA THR A 104 14.82 -34.41 25.67
C THR A 104 15.53 -33.12 25.27
N THR A 105 15.25 -32.65 24.06
CA THR A 105 15.77 -31.37 23.61
C THR A 105 14.94 -30.22 24.21
N PRO A 106 15.59 -29.18 24.78
CA PRO A 106 14.88 -28.03 25.31
C PRO A 106 14.20 -27.20 24.21
N VAL A 107 13.14 -26.49 24.59
CA VAL A 107 12.51 -25.49 23.72
C VAL A 107 13.54 -24.39 23.41
N ILE A 108 13.51 -23.87 22.18
CA ILE A 108 14.30 -22.68 21.82
C ILE A 108 13.62 -21.46 22.48
N GLU A 109 14.18 -21.02 23.60
CA GLU A 109 13.72 -19.82 24.31
C GLU A 109 14.09 -18.57 23.51
N LYS A 110 13.20 -17.58 23.50
CA LYS A 110 13.47 -16.27 22.88
C LYS A 110 13.63 -15.22 23.97
N GLN A 111 14.86 -14.71 24.12
CA GLN A 111 15.23 -13.59 24.97
C GLN A 111 15.89 -12.50 24.13
N ILE A 112 15.20 -12.09 23.06
CA ILE A 112 15.70 -11.16 22.05
C ILE A 112 16.14 -9.85 22.69
N LYS A 113 17.38 -9.44 22.42
CA LYS A 113 17.98 -8.18 22.88
C LYS A 113 17.88 -7.12 21.80
N ASN A 114 17.94 -5.86 22.21
CA ASN A 114 17.91 -4.72 21.31
C ASN A 114 19.32 -4.39 20.80
N PHE A 115 19.85 -5.26 19.94
CA PHE A 115 21.09 -5.03 19.19
C PHE A 115 20.76 -4.48 17.80
N ASP A 116 21.76 -3.90 17.14
CA ASP A 116 21.61 -3.48 15.76
C ASP A 116 21.27 -4.65 14.84
N GLN A 117 20.41 -4.37 13.85
CA GLN A 117 19.94 -5.35 12.88
C GLN A 117 20.46 -4.98 11.49
N PHE A 118 21.24 -5.88 10.90
CA PHE A 118 21.73 -5.76 9.54
C PHE A 118 21.57 -7.10 8.84
N VAL A 119 21.18 -7.04 7.56
CA VAL A 119 20.86 -8.25 6.79
C VAL A 119 22.13 -9.00 6.40
N TYR A 120 22.00 -10.29 6.11
CA TYR A 120 23.06 -11.05 5.43
C TYR A 120 23.36 -10.45 4.06
N LYS A 121 24.50 -10.84 3.47
CA LYS A 121 24.95 -10.40 2.14
C LYS A 121 23.87 -10.56 1.06
N ASP A 122 23.16 -11.68 1.05
CA ASP A 122 22.14 -11.98 0.04
C ASP A 122 20.74 -11.42 0.39
N GLY A 123 20.62 -10.76 1.53
CA GLY A 123 19.39 -10.16 2.06
C GLY A 123 18.86 -10.83 3.33
N HIS A 124 17.76 -10.29 3.85
CA HIS A 124 17.10 -10.77 5.06
C HIS A 124 16.72 -12.26 4.95
N GLY A 125 17.05 -13.05 5.98
CA GLY A 125 16.69 -14.47 6.08
C GLY A 125 17.40 -15.39 5.08
N LYS A 126 18.59 -15.01 4.61
CA LYS A 126 19.38 -15.78 3.64
C LYS A 126 20.79 -16.12 4.13
N PRO A 127 20.96 -16.79 5.29
CA PRO A 127 22.24 -17.36 5.65
C PRO A 127 22.64 -18.49 4.69
N LYS A 128 23.93 -18.77 4.61
CA LYS A 128 24.57 -19.84 3.83
C LYS A 128 25.04 -21.01 4.70
N GLY A 129 24.91 -20.91 6.01
CA GLY A 129 25.36 -21.95 6.93
C GLY A 129 25.34 -21.50 8.39
N PHE A 130 26.12 -22.19 9.19
CA PHE A 130 26.19 -22.05 10.64
C PHE A 130 27.65 -22.11 11.13
N VAL A 131 28.05 -21.21 12.01
CA VAL A 131 29.32 -21.26 12.75
C VAL A 131 29.06 -21.69 14.18
N VAL A 132 29.79 -22.71 14.62
CA VAL A 132 29.73 -23.27 15.97
C VAL A 132 30.88 -22.69 16.78
N HIS A 133 30.55 -22.14 17.94
CA HIS A 133 31.49 -21.54 18.88
C HIS A 133 31.45 -22.24 20.23
N GLU A 134 32.40 -21.91 21.10
CA GLU A 134 32.30 -22.12 22.54
C GLU A 134 32.89 -20.95 23.31
N THR A 135 32.37 -20.72 24.52
CA THR A 135 32.52 -19.44 25.24
C THR A 135 33.92 -19.14 25.78
N ALA A 136 34.86 -20.05 25.62
CA ALA A 136 36.23 -20.00 26.13
C ALA A 136 36.37 -19.79 27.65
N ASN A 137 35.28 -19.97 28.41
CA ASN A 137 35.21 -19.63 29.84
C ASN A 137 34.69 -20.79 30.68
N ASP A 138 35.58 -21.50 31.38
CA ASP A 138 35.26 -22.67 32.22
C ASP A 138 34.39 -22.33 33.45
N ASN A 139 34.27 -21.04 33.81
CA ASN A 139 33.60 -20.60 35.03
C ASN A 139 32.23 -19.98 34.79
N SER A 140 31.87 -19.71 33.53
CA SER A 140 30.64 -19.01 33.22
C SER A 140 29.40 -19.91 33.25
N THR A 141 28.25 -19.26 33.14
CA THR A 141 26.95 -19.87 32.94
C THR A 141 26.31 -19.21 31.73
N ILE A 142 25.32 -19.86 31.11
CA ILE A 142 24.59 -19.26 29.98
C ILE A 142 24.02 -17.87 30.33
N THR A 143 23.56 -17.65 31.58
CA THR A 143 23.04 -16.36 32.01
C THR A 143 24.14 -15.31 32.13
N SER A 144 25.31 -15.67 32.69
CA SER A 144 26.41 -14.71 32.79
C SER A 144 26.98 -14.34 31.43
N GLU A 145 27.04 -15.29 30.49
CA GLU A 145 27.47 -15.05 29.11
C GLU A 145 26.50 -14.13 28.37
N ILE A 146 25.20 -14.40 28.44
CA ILE A 146 24.17 -13.52 27.86
C ILE A 146 24.25 -12.12 28.45
N ASN A 147 24.42 -12.00 29.77
CA ASN A 147 24.51 -10.70 30.44
C ASN A 147 25.77 -9.94 30.02
N TYR A 148 26.92 -10.62 29.98
CA TYR A 148 28.18 -10.04 29.55
C TYR A 148 28.06 -9.54 28.10
N MET A 149 27.56 -10.38 27.19
CA MET A 149 27.43 -10.02 25.79
C MET A 149 26.39 -8.92 25.57
N THR A 150 25.28 -8.91 26.31
CA THR A 150 24.30 -7.81 26.26
C THR A 150 24.93 -6.47 26.64
N ASN A 151 25.89 -6.46 27.57
CA ASN A 151 26.57 -5.24 27.98
C ASN A 151 27.74 -4.84 27.07
N ASN A 152 28.24 -5.75 26.24
CA ASN A 152 29.43 -5.55 25.39
C ASN A 152 29.15 -5.83 23.90
N TRP A 153 27.89 -5.80 23.48
CA TRP A 153 27.44 -6.28 22.17
C TRP A 153 28.07 -5.52 20.99
N GLN A 154 28.46 -4.26 21.21
CA GLN A 154 29.15 -3.41 20.23
C GLN A 154 30.54 -3.92 19.87
N ASN A 155 31.11 -4.83 20.68
CA ASN A 155 32.31 -5.58 20.37
C ASN A 155 32.01 -6.93 19.71
N ALA A 156 31.07 -7.69 20.27
CA ALA A 156 30.66 -8.97 19.68
C ALA A 156 29.28 -9.38 20.15
N PHE A 157 28.52 -10.03 19.28
CA PHE A 157 27.32 -10.77 19.66
C PHE A 157 27.04 -11.94 18.72
N VAL A 158 26.40 -12.99 19.24
CA VAL A 158 25.91 -14.15 18.48
C VAL A 158 24.37 -14.24 18.52
N HIS A 159 23.81 -15.19 17.78
CA HIS A 159 22.37 -15.38 17.74
C HIS A 159 21.81 -16.07 18.97
N THR A 160 22.53 -17.07 19.48
CA THR A 160 22.01 -18.02 20.47
C THR A 160 23.12 -18.53 21.37
N PHE A 161 22.77 -18.81 22.62
CA PHE A 161 23.60 -19.62 23.50
C PHE A 161 22.96 -20.98 23.78
N VAL A 162 23.80 -21.99 23.95
CA VAL A 162 23.39 -23.36 24.25
C VAL A 162 24.19 -23.87 25.45
N ASP A 163 23.49 -24.50 26.40
CA ASP A 163 24.13 -25.28 27.48
C ASP A 163 23.47 -26.66 27.60
N SER A 164 23.85 -27.45 28.60
CA SER A 164 23.26 -28.78 28.86
C SER A 164 21.77 -28.78 29.15
N SER A 165 21.15 -27.62 29.40
CA SER A 165 19.77 -27.50 29.87
C SER A 165 18.89 -26.63 28.98
N ARG A 166 19.44 -25.61 28.31
CA ARG A 166 18.67 -24.55 27.61
C ARG A 166 19.29 -24.19 26.27
N ILE A 167 18.44 -23.73 25.37
CA ILE A 167 18.80 -23.06 24.12
C ILE A 167 18.13 -21.68 24.15
N ILE A 168 18.91 -20.60 24.18
CA ILE A 168 18.38 -19.24 24.35
C ILE A 168 18.82 -18.38 23.17
N GLN A 169 17.86 -18.09 22.29
CA GLN A 169 18.02 -17.14 21.20
C GLN A 169 17.92 -15.70 21.72
N ILE A 170 18.93 -14.89 21.44
CA ILE A 170 19.04 -13.50 21.86
C ILE A 170 19.06 -12.51 20.69
N HIS A 171 19.23 -13.01 19.45
CA HIS A 171 19.08 -12.21 18.23
C HIS A 171 18.35 -13.03 17.14
N PRO A 172 17.47 -12.42 16.32
CA PRO A 172 16.75 -13.13 15.25
C PRO A 172 17.73 -13.67 14.20
N THR A 173 17.54 -14.91 13.73
CA THR A 173 18.47 -15.54 12.77
C THR A 173 18.29 -15.06 11.34
N GLU A 174 17.30 -14.21 11.09
CA GLU A 174 17.08 -13.56 9.80
C GLU A 174 18.02 -12.38 9.53
N TYR A 175 18.72 -11.91 10.56
CA TYR A 175 19.75 -10.86 10.51
C TYR A 175 21.13 -11.45 10.81
N ALA A 176 22.18 -10.79 10.34
CA ALA A 176 23.56 -11.16 10.63
C ALA A 176 24.00 -10.65 12.02
N VAL A 177 25.13 -11.16 12.51
CA VAL A 177 25.70 -10.83 13.82
C VAL A 177 27.20 -10.58 13.75
N TRP A 178 27.81 -10.13 14.85
CA TRP A 178 29.26 -9.91 14.95
C TRP A 178 29.92 -10.94 15.88
N GLY A 179 30.16 -12.18 15.42
CA GLY A 179 30.74 -13.22 16.29
C GLY A 179 31.84 -14.10 15.67
N ALA A 180 32.03 -14.07 14.34
CA ALA A 180 33.00 -14.91 13.64
C ALA A 180 33.94 -14.12 12.70
N GLY A 181 34.03 -12.81 12.90
CA GLY A 181 34.82 -11.90 12.05
C GLY A 181 34.12 -11.49 10.74
N PRO A 182 34.57 -10.39 10.11
CA PRO A 182 33.85 -9.72 9.02
C PRO A 182 33.70 -10.54 7.73
N LYS A 183 34.54 -11.57 7.55
CA LYS A 183 34.45 -12.50 6.42
C LYS A 183 33.31 -13.52 6.56
N ALA A 184 33.00 -13.95 7.79
CA ALA A 184 32.00 -14.98 8.07
C ALA A 184 30.64 -14.41 8.48
N ASN A 185 30.64 -13.29 9.22
CA ASN A 185 29.45 -12.58 9.67
C ASN A 185 28.38 -12.32 8.57
N PRO A 186 28.72 -11.99 7.31
CA PRO A 186 27.72 -11.75 6.26
C PRO A 186 26.94 -13.00 5.82
N TYR A 187 27.35 -14.19 6.26
CA TYR A 187 26.91 -15.45 5.67
C TYR A 187 26.33 -16.45 6.67
N PHE A 188 26.68 -16.41 7.95
CA PHE A 188 26.39 -17.55 8.84
C PHE A 188 25.59 -17.18 10.08
N VAL A 189 24.66 -18.08 10.44
CA VAL A 189 24.07 -18.13 11.78
C VAL A 189 25.16 -18.57 12.76
N GLN A 190 25.12 -18.10 14.01
CA GLN A 190 26.20 -18.33 14.98
C GLN A 190 25.63 -18.61 16.36
N ALA A 191 26.13 -19.64 17.03
CA ALA A 191 25.77 -19.95 18.41
C ALA A 191 26.99 -20.32 19.26
N GLU A 192 26.89 -19.95 20.54
CA GLU A 192 27.90 -20.17 21.57
C GLU A 192 27.51 -21.36 22.46
N LEU A 193 28.36 -22.38 22.50
CA LEU A 193 28.26 -23.48 23.44
C LEU A 193 28.95 -23.12 24.76
N VAL A 194 28.17 -23.05 25.84
CA VAL A 194 28.71 -22.78 27.18
C VAL A 194 29.50 -23.99 27.67
N ARG A 195 30.69 -23.75 28.21
CA ARG A 195 31.55 -24.81 28.74
C ARG A 195 30.96 -25.50 29.97
N GLU A 196 30.78 -26.81 29.86
CA GLU A 196 30.31 -27.71 30.91
C GLU A 196 31.43 -28.31 31.76
N LYS A 197 31.06 -28.68 32.99
CA LYS A 197 32.00 -29.13 34.06
C LYS A 197 32.10 -30.64 34.21
N THR A 198 31.18 -31.40 33.62
CA THR A 198 31.15 -32.87 33.67
C THR A 198 30.92 -33.45 32.29
N LYS A 199 31.39 -34.68 32.06
CA LYS A 199 31.27 -35.36 30.77
C LYS A 199 29.81 -35.58 30.37
N GLU A 200 28.95 -35.89 31.35
CA GLU A 200 27.51 -36.04 31.14
C GLU A 200 26.87 -34.73 30.65
N LYS A 201 27.18 -33.61 31.32
CA LYS A 201 26.63 -32.31 30.91
C LYS A 201 27.19 -31.88 29.56
N PHE A 202 28.47 -32.13 29.29
CA PHE A 202 29.06 -31.91 27.96
C PHE A 202 28.30 -32.68 26.87
N TYR A 203 28.04 -33.98 27.06
CA TYR A 203 27.27 -34.75 26.08
C TYR A 203 25.84 -34.25 25.90
N LYS A 204 25.20 -33.78 26.98
CA LYS A 204 23.88 -33.15 26.89
C LYS A 204 23.92 -31.79 26.18
N SER A 205 24.94 -30.98 26.38
CA SER A 205 25.09 -29.69 25.68
C SER A 205 25.40 -29.90 24.19
N ILE A 206 26.25 -30.86 23.85
CA ILE A 206 26.50 -31.31 22.46
C ILE A 206 25.21 -31.78 21.78
N ASN A 207 24.35 -32.53 22.49
CA ASN A 207 23.04 -32.94 21.97
C ASN A 207 22.16 -31.74 21.61
N ASN A 208 22.11 -30.73 22.49
CA ASN A 208 21.28 -29.54 22.31
C ASN A 208 21.81 -28.66 21.18
N ASP A 209 23.12 -28.48 21.11
CA ASP A 209 23.77 -27.65 20.10
C ASP A 209 23.67 -28.29 18.71
N ALA A 210 23.95 -29.59 18.60
CA ALA A 210 23.78 -30.32 17.34
C ALA A 210 22.32 -30.30 16.85
N TYR A 211 21.34 -30.34 17.77
CA TYR A 211 19.93 -30.13 17.42
C TYR A 211 19.68 -28.71 16.90
N TYR A 212 20.23 -27.69 17.55
CA TYR A 212 19.98 -26.30 17.17
C TYR A 212 20.59 -25.95 15.82
N VAL A 213 21.79 -26.46 15.53
CA VAL A 213 22.41 -26.38 14.20
C VAL A 213 21.50 -27.06 13.16
N ALA A 214 21.10 -28.31 13.39
CA ALA A 214 20.23 -29.05 12.48
C ALA A 214 18.87 -28.36 12.26
N TYR A 215 18.28 -27.78 13.31
CA TYR A 215 17.06 -26.98 13.25
C TYR A 215 17.21 -25.78 12.31
N ASN A 216 18.28 -24.99 12.45
CA ASN A 216 18.52 -23.83 11.58
C ASN A 216 18.80 -24.24 10.14
N LEU A 217 19.57 -25.30 9.91
CA LEU A 217 19.78 -25.83 8.57
C LEU A 217 18.45 -26.22 7.90
N LYS A 218 17.53 -26.88 8.62
CA LYS A 218 16.18 -27.17 8.11
C LYS A 218 15.35 -25.92 7.87
N GLN A 219 15.38 -24.94 8.78
CA GLN A 219 14.63 -23.68 8.65
C GLN A 219 15.02 -22.90 7.38
N TYR A 220 16.30 -22.93 7.03
CA TYR A 220 16.83 -22.21 5.87
C TYR A 220 17.01 -23.06 4.60
N GLY A 221 16.56 -24.33 4.62
CA GLY A 221 16.68 -25.22 3.46
C GLY A 221 18.14 -25.57 3.08
N LEU A 222 19.04 -25.56 4.06
CA LEU A 222 20.46 -25.86 3.89
C LEU A 222 20.73 -27.34 4.18
N VAL A 223 21.50 -27.99 3.31
CA VAL A 223 21.93 -29.39 3.51
C VAL A 223 23.21 -29.41 4.36
N PRO A 224 23.33 -30.27 5.39
CA PRO A 224 24.54 -30.35 6.21
C PRO A 224 25.75 -30.79 5.39
N VAL A 225 26.76 -29.91 5.29
CA VAL A 225 28.06 -30.19 4.68
C VAL A 225 29.16 -29.65 5.59
N ASN A 226 30.12 -30.50 5.92
CA ASN A 226 31.18 -30.21 6.87
C ASN A 226 32.28 -29.37 6.22
N ALA A 227 32.36 -28.09 6.57
CA ALA A 227 33.40 -27.19 6.09
C ALA A 227 34.72 -27.31 6.87
N HIS A 228 34.71 -27.98 8.02
CA HIS A 228 35.84 -27.96 8.95
C HIS A 228 37.15 -28.44 8.33
N ASN A 229 37.09 -29.44 7.45
CA ASN A 229 38.27 -30.04 6.83
C ASN A 229 38.60 -29.46 5.43
N THR A 230 37.66 -28.75 4.81
CA THR A 230 37.72 -28.42 3.38
C THR A 230 37.60 -26.94 3.08
N GLY A 231 37.04 -26.15 4.00
CA GLY A 231 36.60 -24.78 3.73
C GLY A 231 35.40 -24.71 2.77
N VAL A 232 34.67 -25.82 2.60
CA VAL A 232 33.48 -25.88 1.72
C VAL A 232 32.35 -26.56 2.47
N GLY A 233 31.28 -25.82 2.80
CA GLY A 233 30.20 -26.40 3.58
C GLY A 233 29.20 -25.41 4.14
N THR A 234 28.27 -25.95 4.93
CA THR A 234 27.20 -25.22 5.61
C THR A 234 27.34 -25.28 7.13
N VAL A 235 28.25 -26.09 7.67
CA VAL A 235 28.57 -26.17 9.10
C VAL A 235 30.07 -25.95 9.28
N TRP A 236 30.41 -24.89 10.00
CA TRP A 236 31.76 -24.38 10.21
C TRP A 236 32.07 -24.35 11.70
N SER A 237 33.30 -24.69 12.08
CA SER A 237 33.85 -24.25 13.36
C SER A 237 34.44 -22.85 13.21
N HIS A 238 34.54 -22.09 14.30
CA HIS A 238 35.28 -20.82 14.28
C HIS A 238 36.75 -21.04 13.88
N ASP A 239 37.37 -22.14 14.30
CA ASP A 239 38.69 -22.58 13.81
C ASP A 239 38.76 -22.67 12.27
N SER A 240 37.77 -23.28 11.62
CA SER A 240 37.75 -23.39 10.16
C SER A 240 37.51 -22.04 9.48
N VAL A 241 36.73 -21.16 10.11
CA VAL A 241 36.62 -19.76 9.65
C VAL A 241 38.00 -19.09 9.69
N SER A 242 38.73 -19.19 10.80
CA SER A 242 40.09 -18.64 10.92
C SER A 242 41.04 -19.20 9.86
N ARG A 243 41.07 -20.52 9.66
CA ARG A 243 41.98 -21.19 8.73
C ARG A 243 41.66 -20.96 7.25
N TYR A 244 40.39 -20.84 6.88
CA TYR A 244 40.02 -20.70 5.47
C TYR A 244 39.68 -19.25 5.08
N LEU A 245 38.93 -18.53 5.91
CA LEU A 245 38.44 -17.17 5.63
C LEU A 245 39.32 -16.08 6.25
N GLY A 246 39.89 -16.32 7.45
CA GLY A 246 40.58 -15.26 8.21
C GLY A 246 39.62 -14.17 8.69
N GLY A 247 40.16 -13.01 9.08
CA GLY A 247 39.38 -11.95 9.76
C GLY A 247 39.10 -12.23 11.24
N THR A 248 39.60 -13.36 11.74
CA THR A 248 39.61 -13.86 13.11
C THR A 248 40.74 -14.91 13.21
N ASN A 249 41.23 -15.18 14.42
CA ASN A 249 42.25 -16.20 14.68
C ASN A 249 41.84 -17.22 15.75
N HIS A 250 40.56 -17.20 16.12
CA HIS A 250 39.98 -18.07 17.13
C HIS A 250 40.00 -19.55 16.68
N SER A 251 40.08 -20.46 17.65
CA SER A 251 40.20 -21.91 17.42
C SER A 251 39.07 -22.74 18.05
N ASP A 252 38.04 -22.08 18.56
CA ASP A 252 36.85 -22.76 19.07
C ASP A 252 36.08 -23.54 17.97
N PRO A 253 35.40 -24.65 18.33
CA PRO A 253 35.35 -25.30 19.63
C PRO A 253 36.35 -26.47 19.75
N VAL A 254 37.36 -26.55 18.86
CA VAL A 254 38.22 -27.73 18.67
C VAL A 254 38.89 -28.17 19.97
N GLY A 255 39.56 -27.24 20.66
CA GLY A 255 40.26 -27.53 21.92
C GLY A 255 39.32 -27.95 23.05
N TYR A 256 38.13 -27.34 23.13
CA TYR A 256 37.12 -27.68 24.13
C TYR A 256 36.54 -29.08 23.91
N PHE A 257 36.26 -29.45 22.65
CA PHE A 257 35.79 -30.81 22.32
C PHE A 257 36.87 -31.85 22.64
N ALA A 258 38.12 -31.57 22.28
CA ALA A 258 39.25 -32.46 22.54
C ALA A 258 39.45 -32.73 24.04
N LYS A 259 39.23 -31.73 24.92
CA LYS A 259 39.25 -31.88 26.39
C LYS A 259 38.31 -32.98 26.89
N TRP A 260 37.22 -33.26 26.18
CA TRP A 260 36.24 -34.29 26.51
C TRP A 260 36.37 -35.58 25.70
N GLY A 261 37.44 -35.70 24.89
CA GLY A 261 37.67 -36.83 23.99
C GLY A 261 36.64 -36.87 22.86
N TYR A 262 36.33 -35.70 22.29
CA TYR A 262 35.36 -35.52 21.23
C TYR A 262 35.95 -34.61 20.14
N THR A 263 35.46 -34.72 18.90
CA THR A 263 35.97 -33.96 17.75
C THR A 263 34.86 -33.20 17.03
N PHE A 264 35.23 -32.18 16.25
CA PHE A 264 34.26 -31.46 15.43
C PHE A 264 33.62 -32.35 14.35
N ASN A 265 34.37 -33.33 13.83
CA ASN A 265 33.83 -34.31 12.88
C ASN A 265 32.73 -35.17 13.51
N GLU A 266 32.92 -35.63 14.76
CA GLU A 266 31.86 -36.34 15.49
C GLU A 266 30.67 -35.42 15.79
N PHE A 267 30.91 -34.15 16.15
CA PHE A 267 29.83 -33.16 16.28
C PHE A 267 29.02 -33.03 14.99
N PHE A 268 29.69 -32.86 13.84
CA PHE A 268 29.04 -32.76 12.54
C PHE A 268 28.23 -34.03 12.21
N ASP A 269 28.77 -35.22 12.49
CA ASP A 269 28.04 -36.48 12.28
C ASP A 269 26.74 -36.52 13.10
N LEU A 270 26.76 -35.98 14.32
CA LEU A 270 25.55 -35.84 15.15
C LEU A 270 24.57 -34.81 14.57
N VAL A 271 25.06 -33.66 14.08
CA VAL A 271 24.23 -32.66 13.38
C VAL A 271 23.54 -33.29 12.18
N LYS A 272 24.28 -34.04 11.36
CA LYS A 272 23.74 -34.71 10.17
C LYS A 272 22.72 -35.78 10.53
N TYR A 273 23.01 -36.61 11.55
CA TYR A 273 22.04 -37.57 12.08
C TYR A 273 20.76 -36.86 12.52
N LYS A 274 20.87 -35.84 13.38
CA LYS A 274 19.72 -35.08 13.86
C LYS A 274 18.96 -34.40 12.74
N TYR A 275 19.63 -33.81 11.75
CA TYR A 275 19.01 -33.19 10.59
C TYR A 275 18.12 -34.19 9.82
N ASN A 276 18.55 -35.44 9.68
CA ASN A 276 17.78 -36.47 9.00
C ASN A 276 16.54 -36.88 9.82
N GLU A 277 16.65 -36.92 11.14
CA GLU A 277 15.53 -37.24 12.06
C GLU A 277 14.57 -36.05 12.28
N LEU A 278 15.07 -34.83 12.14
CA LEU A 278 14.35 -33.60 12.44
C LEU A 278 13.30 -33.25 11.38
N THR A 279 12.06 -33.12 11.83
CA THR A 279 11.00 -32.44 11.07
C THR A 279 10.77 -31.06 11.65
N VAL A 280 10.99 -30.03 10.84
CA VAL A 280 10.96 -28.63 11.27
C VAL A 280 10.09 -27.85 10.28
N PRO A 281 8.95 -27.27 10.71
CA PRO A 281 8.06 -26.55 9.81
C PRO A 281 8.73 -25.32 9.19
N VAL A 282 8.63 -25.19 7.87
CA VAL A 282 9.10 -24.02 7.09
C VAL A 282 7.90 -23.33 6.47
N ASN A 283 7.35 -22.40 7.22
CA ASN A 283 6.11 -21.71 6.89
C ASN A 283 6.35 -20.56 5.90
N LYS A 284 5.85 -20.68 4.68
CA LYS A 284 5.93 -19.66 3.62
C LYS A 284 4.55 -19.17 3.19
N THR A 285 4.47 -17.92 2.76
CA THR A 285 3.23 -17.30 2.29
C THR A 285 2.98 -17.63 0.81
N TYR A 286 1.75 -18.05 0.51
CA TYR A 286 1.29 -18.40 -0.83
C TYR A 286 -0.11 -17.83 -1.11
N TYR A 287 -0.51 -17.83 -2.38
CA TYR A 287 -1.81 -17.34 -2.84
C TYR A 287 -2.56 -18.44 -3.60
N ALA A 288 -3.82 -18.69 -3.23
CA ALA A 288 -4.65 -19.68 -3.89
C ALA A 288 -4.95 -19.28 -5.36
N LYS A 289 -4.63 -20.14 -6.34
CA LYS A 289 -4.88 -19.88 -7.77
C LYS A 289 -6.37 -19.95 -8.14
N SER A 290 -7.14 -20.70 -7.37
CA SER A 290 -8.60 -20.88 -7.50
C SER A 290 -9.22 -21.03 -6.11
N ALA A 291 -10.55 -21.20 -6.04
CA ALA A 291 -11.14 -21.74 -4.82
C ALA A 291 -10.62 -23.17 -4.59
N ILE A 292 -10.28 -23.51 -3.35
CA ILE A 292 -9.63 -24.78 -2.96
C ILE A 292 -10.29 -25.31 -1.69
N SER A 293 -10.48 -26.62 -1.57
CA SER A 293 -10.97 -27.27 -0.36
C SER A 293 -9.83 -27.95 0.39
N LEU A 294 -9.44 -27.45 1.56
CA LEU A 294 -8.42 -28.11 2.39
C LEU A 294 -8.94 -29.42 2.96
N ARG A 295 -8.07 -30.43 2.97
CA ARG A 295 -8.37 -31.82 3.38
C ARG A 295 -7.87 -32.12 4.80
N THR A 296 -8.55 -33.02 5.52
CA THR A 296 -8.15 -33.45 6.88
C THR A 296 -6.84 -34.22 6.90
N THR A 297 -6.60 -35.03 5.87
CA THR A 297 -5.35 -35.78 5.67
C THR A 297 -4.81 -35.51 4.27
N ALA A 298 -3.58 -35.95 3.99
CA ALA A 298 -2.94 -35.89 2.68
C ALA A 298 -3.57 -36.85 1.64
N ASP A 299 -4.89 -36.79 1.50
CA ASP A 299 -5.71 -37.63 0.65
C ASP A 299 -6.92 -36.83 0.14
N TRP A 300 -7.17 -36.91 -1.18
CA TRP A 300 -8.32 -36.33 -1.85
C TRP A 300 -9.66 -36.88 -1.36
N SER A 301 -9.69 -38.13 -0.88
CA SER A 301 -10.90 -38.79 -0.38
C SER A 301 -11.31 -38.30 1.02
N SER A 302 -10.39 -37.65 1.75
CA SER A 302 -10.62 -37.23 3.12
C SER A 302 -11.54 -36.01 3.24
N ASN A 303 -12.05 -35.82 4.46
CA ASN A 303 -13.02 -34.78 4.78
C ASN A 303 -12.47 -33.38 4.48
N ILE A 304 -13.36 -32.46 4.10
CA ILE A 304 -13.02 -31.05 3.87
C ILE A 304 -13.03 -30.32 5.22
N ILE A 305 -11.93 -29.62 5.53
CA ILE A 305 -11.80 -28.77 6.73
C ILE A 305 -12.41 -27.39 6.49
N ILE A 306 -12.01 -26.76 5.38
CA ILE A 306 -12.36 -25.38 5.04
C ILE A 306 -12.15 -25.13 3.55
N ASN A 307 -12.95 -24.24 2.97
CA ASN A 307 -12.73 -23.72 1.62
C ASN A 307 -11.94 -22.43 1.67
N ILE A 308 -10.85 -22.38 0.90
CA ILE A 308 -10.02 -21.21 0.67
C ILE A 308 -10.53 -20.51 -0.59
N PRO A 309 -10.90 -19.22 -0.51
CA PRO A 309 -11.28 -18.43 -1.69
C PRO A 309 -10.11 -18.24 -2.67
N GLU A 310 -10.45 -18.06 -3.95
CA GLU A 310 -9.48 -17.66 -4.98
C GLU A 310 -8.75 -16.36 -4.60
N GLY A 311 -7.43 -16.35 -4.75
CA GLY A 311 -6.58 -15.22 -4.39
C GLY A 311 -6.30 -15.06 -2.89
N ALA A 312 -6.90 -15.88 -2.02
CA ALA A 312 -6.64 -15.80 -0.60
C ALA A 312 -5.19 -16.18 -0.26
N THR A 313 -4.63 -15.47 0.71
CA THR A 313 -3.30 -15.72 1.27
C THR A 313 -3.36 -16.90 2.24
N VAL A 314 -2.38 -17.80 2.15
CA VAL A 314 -2.24 -18.98 3.01
C VAL A 314 -0.79 -19.12 3.48
N THR A 315 -0.59 -19.88 4.55
CA THR A 315 0.75 -20.30 5.00
C THR A 315 0.94 -21.78 4.72
N ILE A 316 2.00 -22.14 3.99
CA ILE A 316 2.33 -23.53 3.65
C ILE A 316 3.62 -23.92 4.34
N ASP A 317 3.65 -25.08 4.99
CA ASP A 317 4.86 -25.70 5.50
C ASP A 317 5.56 -26.47 4.39
N GLU A 318 6.62 -25.90 3.80
CA GLU A 318 7.34 -26.52 2.68
C GLU A 318 8.06 -27.83 3.04
N ASN A 319 8.36 -28.04 4.32
CA ASN A 319 8.99 -29.28 4.82
C ASN A 319 7.98 -30.41 5.12
N SER A 320 6.68 -30.14 4.94
CA SER A 320 5.63 -31.13 5.22
C SER A 320 5.23 -31.99 4.02
N MET A 321 5.96 -31.88 2.90
CA MET A 321 5.64 -32.60 1.66
C MET A 321 5.54 -34.12 1.90
N THR A 322 4.41 -34.72 1.52
CA THR A 322 4.25 -36.17 1.46
C THR A 322 4.75 -36.74 0.14
N GLU A 323 4.87 -38.07 0.03
CA GLU A 323 5.22 -38.75 -1.21
C GLU A 323 4.26 -38.42 -2.38
N ASP A 324 3.00 -38.08 -2.07
CA ASP A 324 1.97 -37.70 -3.04
C ASP A 324 1.88 -36.18 -3.29
N ASP A 325 2.91 -35.41 -2.94
CA ASP A 325 3.02 -33.95 -3.10
C ASP A 325 1.99 -33.12 -2.31
N PHE A 326 1.46 -33.64 -1.19
CA PHE A 326 0.61 -32.85 -0.30
C PHE A 326 1.45 -32.08 0.72
N TYR A 327 1.02 -30.86 1.01
CA TYR A 327 1.63 -30.01 2.02
C TYR A 327 0.60 -29.62 3.07
N LYS A 328 1.05 -29.41 4.30
CA LYS A 328 0.26 -28.76 5.34
C LYS A 328 0.08 -27.28 4.98
N VAL A 329 -1.19 -26.89 4.89
CA VAL A 329 -1.62 -25.52 4.57
C VAL A 329 -2.45 -24.99 5.72
N SER A 330 -2.10 -23.81 6.20
CA SER A 330 -2.81 -23.10 7.26
C SER A 330 -3.57 -21.90 6.70
N TYR A 331 -4.87 -21.85 6.99
CA TYR A 331 -5.77 -20.78 6.58
C TYR A 331 -6.91 -20.60 7.59
N GLY A 332 -7.22 -19.36 7.98
CA GLY A 332 -8.32 -19.07 8.90
C GLY A 332 -8.22 -19.78 10.25
N GLY A 333 -6.99 -19.93 10.77
CA GLY A 333 -6.70 -20.63 12.04
C GLY A 333 -6.82 -22.16 11.99
N LYS A 334 -7.08 -22.75 10.81
CA LYS A 334 -7.13 -24.20 10.61
C LYS A 334 -5.95 -24.66 9.76
N THR A 335 -5.48 -25.87 10.00
CA THR A 335 -4.42 -26.53 9.21
C THR A 335 -4.98 -27.78 8.56
N GLY A 336 -4.79 -27.93 7.26
CA GLY A 336 -5.18 -29.10 6.47
C GLY A 336 -4.15 -29.41 5.41
N TRP A 337 -4.52 -30.22 4.42
CA TRP A 337 -3.61 -30.69 3.38
C TRP A 337 -4.08 -30.29 1.98
N MET A 338 -3.15 -29.87 1.13
CA MET A 338 -3.37 -29.59 -0.29
C MET A 338 -2.05 -29.64 -1.09
N LYS A 339 -2.14 -29.93 -2.39
CA LYS A 339 -0.98 -29.90 -3.30
C LYS A 339 -0.51 -28.48 -3.60
N LEU A 340 0.82 -28.29 -3.67
CA LEU A 340 1.45 -26.98 -3.91
C LEU A 340 1.08 -26.37 -5.27
N THR A 341 0.76 -27.21 -6.27
CA THR A 341 0.41 -26.78 -7.64
C THR A 341 -0.82 -25.86 -7.70
N TYR A 342 -1.71 -25.91 -6.71
CA TYR A 342 -2.89 -25.04 -6.60
C TYR A 342 -2.58 -23.64 -6.05
N PHE A 343 -1.33 -23.38 -5.69
CA PHE A 343 -0.89 -22.11 -5.11
C PHE A 343 0.15 -21.40 -5.98
N SER A 344 0.26 -20.09 -5.79
CA SER A 344 1.23 -19.20 -6.42
C SER A 344 2.06 -18.51 -5.34
N LYS A 345 3.35 -18.29 -5.60
CA LYS A 345 4.21 -17.47 -4.73
C LYS A 345 3.88 -15.98 -4.81
N GLN A 346 3.22 -15.54 -5.88
CA GLN A 346 2.84 -14.15 -6.12
C GLN A 346 1.32 -13.96 -6.10
N PRO A 347 0.81 -12.77 -5.73
CA PRO A 347 -0.61 -12.46 -5.78
C PRO A 347 -1.21 -12.72 -7.17
N VAL A 348 -2.25 -13.54 -7.24
CA VAL A 348 -2.84 -13.96 -8.52
C VAL A 348 -3.93 -13.00 -9.01
N LEU A 349 -4.60 -12.28 -8.10
CA LEU A 349 -5.66 -11.31 -8.45
C LEU A 349 -5.09 -9.90 -8.56
N GLN A 350 -5.26 -9.28 -9.73
CA GLN A 350 -4.77 -7.93 -10.00
C GLN A 350 -5.88 -7.04 -10.57
N THR A 351 -5.77 -5.74 -10.30
CA THR A 351 -6.70 -4.72 -10.81
C THR A 351 -6.26 -4.23 -12.18
N TYR A 352 -7.20 -4.18 -13.12
CA TYR A 352 -7.02 -3.61 -14.45
C TYR A 352 -8.22 -2.74 -14.85
N TYR A 353 -8.11 -2.06 -15.97
CA TYR A 353 -9.15 -1.22 -16.57
C TYR A 353 -9.39 -1.63 -18.01
N ALA A 354 -10.65 -1.78 -18.42
CA ALA A 354 -10.96 -2.11 -19.81
C ALA A 354 -10.53 -0.97 -20.74
N ALA A 355 -9.78 -1.28 -21.79
CA ALA A 355 -9.28 -0.29 -22.74
C ALA A 355 -10.34 0.16 -23.77
N SER A 356 -11.43 -0.60 -23.87
CA SER A 356 -12.60 -0.35 -24.74
C SER A 356 -13.82 -1.08 -24.15
N ASP A 357 -14.96 -1.03 -24.82
CA ASP A 357 -16.11 -1.85 -24.44
C ASP A 357 -15.84 -3.33 -24.79
N LEU A 358 -15.89 -4.20 -23.79
CA LEU A 358 -15.52 -5.61 -23.92
C LEU A 358 -16.70 -6.54 -23.67
N ASN A 359 -16.70 -7.68 -24.36
CA ASN A 359 -17.68 -8.75 -24.18
C ASN A 359 -16.99 -9.96 -23.53
N LEU A 360 -17.16 -10.16 -22.23
CA LEU A 360 -16.58 -11.30 -21.53
C LEU A 360 -17.14 -12.61 -22.07
N ARG A 361 -16.26 -13.59 -22.26
CA ARG A 361 -16.54 -14.90 -22.83
C ARG A 361 -16.79 -15.95 -21.74
N LYS A 362 -17.63 -16.95 -22.00
CA LYS A 362 -17.97 -18.02 -21.03
C LYS A 362 -16.77 -18.96 -20.79
N SER A 363 -15.93 -19.15 -21.80
CA SER A 363 -14.67 -19.88 -21.70
C SER A 363 -13.55 -19.13 -22.43
N ALA A 364 -12.32 -19.64 -22.33
CA ALA A 364 -11.11 -19.10 -22.96
C ALA A 364 -11.08 -19.25 -24.51
N SER A 365 -12.16 -18.83 -25.17
CA SER A 365 -12.33 -18.88 -26.62
C SER A 365 -13.26 -17.77 -27.10
N TRP A 366 -12.94 -17.21 -28.27
CA TRP A 366 -13.78 -16.23 -28.96
C TRP A 366 -15.15 -16.76 -29.37
N ASP A 367 -15.24 -18.07 -29.65
CA ASP A 367 -16.46 -18.75 -30.10
C ASP A 367 -17.40 -19.10 -28.95
N SER A 368 -16.97 -18.91 -27.71
CA SER A 368 -17.82 -19.17 -26.55
C SER A 368 -18.85 -18.06 -26.34
N ALA A 369 -19.96 -18.41 -25.68
CA ALA A 369 -21.04 -17.47 -25.40
C ALA A 369 -20.56 -16.23 -24.62
N ILE A 370 -21.20 -15.09 -24.86
CA ILE A 370 -20.97 -13.86 -24.10
C ILE A 370 -21.69 -13.98 -22.75
N VAL A 371 -20.98 -13.72 -21.65
CA VAL A 371 -21.57 -13.71 -20.29
C VAL A 371 -21.95 -12.31 -19.82
N GLY A 372 -21.35 -11.28 -20.43
CA GLY A 372 -21.79 -9.90 -20.30
C GLY A 372 -20.73 -8.90 -20.76
N ASN A 373 -21.01 -7.61 -20.50
CA ASN A 373 -20.26 -6.50 -21.05
C ASN A 373 -19.50 -5.74 -19.97
N VAL A 374 -18.30 -5.28 -20.29
CA VAL A 374 -17.46 -4.42 -19.44
C VAL A 374 -17.25 -3.11 -20.20
N PRO A 375 -17.80 -1.99 -19.71
CA PRO A 375 -17.61 -0.69 -20.35
C PRO A 375 -16.15 -0.24 -20.35
N THR A 376 -15.78 0.60 -21.30
CA THR A 376 -14.49 1.29 -21.35
C THR A 376 -14.19 1.95 -20.00
N ASN A 377 -12.94 1.83 -19.54
CA ASN A 377 -12.46 2.33 -18.25
C ASN A 377 -13.06 1.66 -17.01
N ALA A 378 -13.93 0.66 -17.16
CA ALA A 378 -14.42 -0.07 -16.01
C ALA A 378 -13.27 -0.82 -15.33
N LYS A 379 -13.19 -0.66 -14.01
CA LYS A 379 -12.24 -1.36 -13.14
C LYS A 379 -12.66 -2.83 -13.05
N VAL A 380 -11.74 -3.75 -13.32
CA VAL A 380 -11.94 -5.19 -13.25
C VAL A 380 -10.87 -5.86 -12.41
N THR A 381 -11.16 -7.08 -11.93
CA THR A 381 -10.17 -7.96 -11.31
C THR A 381 -9.83 -9.08 -12.28
N ILE A 382 -8.55 -9.30 -12.55
CA ILE A 382 -8.05 -10.37 -13.42
C ILE A 382 -7.24 -11.37 -12.60
N ASN A 383 -7.48 -12.67 -12.81
CA ASN A 383 -6.62 -13.72 -12.28
C ASN A 383 -5.50 -14.06 -13.27
N ASN A 384 -4.29 -13.58 -12.98
CA ASN A 384 -3.11 -13.75 -13.85
C ASN A 384 -2.56 -15.17 -13.88
N SER A 385 -3.02 -16.07 -13.00
CA SER A 385 -2.64 -17.50 -13.02
C SER A 385 -3.45 -18.35 -14.03
N THR A 386 -4.52 -17.79 -14.61
CA THR A 386 -5.48 -18.55 -15.43
C THR A 386 -5.21 -18.49 -16.93
N ASN A 387 -3.96 -18.39 -17.39
CA ASN A 387 -3.69 -18.24 -18.82
C ASN A 387 -4.11 -19.49 -19.62
N SER A 388 -5.13 -19.34 -20.48
CA SER A 388 -5.51 -20.33 -21.48
C SER A 388 -5.66 -19.63 -22.83
N ASN A 389 -4.79 -19.93 -23.78
CA ASN A 389 -4.76 -19.27 -25.10
C ASN A 389 -4.71 -17.72 -25.03
N ASN A 390 -3.98 -17.17 -24.05
CA ASN A 390 -3.91 -15.74 -23.72
C ASN A 390 -5.22 -15.12 -23.21
N PHE A 391 -6.25 -15.92 -22.95
CA PHE A 391 -7.42 -15.49 -22.18
C PHE A 391 -7.15 -15.68 -20.70
N TYR A 392 -7.62 -14.70 -19.93
CA TYR A 392 -7.56 -14.69 -18.48
C TYR A 392 -8.96 -14.59 -17.93
N LYS A 393 -9.16 -15.18 -16.75
CA LYS A 393 -10.41 -15.06 -16.00
C LYS A 393 -10.52 -13.63 -15.46
N VAL A 394 -11.62 -12.97 -15.81
CA VAL A 394 -11.94 -11.58 -15.46
C VAL A 394 -13.22 -11.55 -14.64
N THR A 395 -13.20 -10.80 -13.55
CA THR A 395 -14.36 -10.53 -12.71
C THR A 395 -14.70 -9.04 -12.73
N TYR A 396 -15.96 -8.72 -13.00
CA TYR A 396 -16.51 -7.37 -13.03
C TYR A 396 -17.92 -7.38 -12.44
N ASN A 397 -18.18 -6.55 -11.42
CA ASN A 397 -19.50 -6.45 -10.75
C ASN A 397 -20.14 -7.82 -10.39
N GLY A 398 -19.34 -8.77 -9.90
CA GLY A 398 -19.80 -10.12 -9.55
C GLY A 398 -19.96 -11.10 -10.72
N MET A 399 -19.88 -10.62 -11.96
CA MET A 399 -19.84 -11.45 -13.16
C MET A 399 -18.42 -11.93 -13.42
N THR A 400 -18.27 -13.20 -13.79
CA THR A 400 -16.99 -13.79 -14.17
C THR A 400 -17.05 -14.33 -15.60
N GLY A 401 -16.04 -13.99 -16.39
CA GLY A 401 -15.84 -14.53 -17.73
C GLY A 401 -14.38 -14.47 -18.15
N TRP A 402 -14.12 -14.56 -19.45
CA TRP A 402 -12.79 -14.68 -20.02
C TRP A 402 -12.54 -13.58 -21.05
N MET A 403 -11.35 -12.98 -21.03
CA MET A 403 -10.92 -12.01 -22.02
C MET A 403 -9.40 -11.95 -22.11
N LYS A 404 -8.84 -11.54 -23.27
CA LYS A 404 -7.40 -11.41 -23.43
C LYS A 404 -6.86 -10.19 -22.68
N LEU A 405 -5.69 -10.35 -22.05
CA LEU A 405 -5.07 -9.30 -21.23
C LEU A 405 -4.73 -8.03 -22.03
N SER A 406 -4.46 -8.16 -23.34
CA SER A 406 -4.16 -7.04 -24.24
C SER A 406 -5.29 -6.02 -24.41
N TYR A 407 -6.51 -6.34 -23.97
CA TYR A 407 -7.66 -5.43 -23.99
C TYR A 407 -7.82 -4.63 -22.70
N PHE A 408 -6.85 -4.74 -21.79
CA PHE A 408 -6.87 -4.06 -20.51
C PHE A 408 -5.61 -3.21 -20.31
N ALA A 409 -5.77 -2.14 -19.54
CA ALA A 409 -4.69 -1.28 -19.09
C ALA A 409 -4.49 -1.43 -17.58
N ASN A 410 -3.26 -1.22 -17.12
CA ASN A 410 -2.92 -1.22 -15.68
C ASN A 410 -3.33 0.07 -14.95
N LYS A 411 -3.90 1.05 -15.67
CA LYS A 411 -4.35 2.35 -15.17
C LYS A 411 -5.66 2.75 -15.88
N PRO A 412 -6.46 3.66 -15.31
CA PRO A 412 -7.60 4.23 -16.00
C PRO A 412 -7.21 4.77 -17.38
N VAL A 413 -8.02 4.47 -18.39
CA VAL A 413 -7.81 4.91 -19.78
C VAL A 413 -8.55 6.20 -20.09
N LEU A 414 -9.60 6.55 -19.33
CA LEU A 414 -10.31 7.81 -19.48
C LEU A 414 -9.81 8.84 -18.46
N GLU A 415 -9.49 10.04 -18.95
CA GLU A 415 -9.00 11.16 -18.15
C GLU A 415 -9.82 12.42 -18.42
N ASP A 416 -10.23 13.12 -17.37
CA ASP A 416 -10.86 14.42 -17.49
C ASP A 416 -9.81 15.49 -17.81
N VAL A 417 -10.05 16.26 -18.87
CA VAL A 417 -9.14 17.29 -19.36
C VAL A 417 -9.91 18.57 -19.70
N TYR A 418 -9.21 19.69 -19.79
CA TYR A 418 -9.80 21.02 -19.99
C TYR A 418 -9.11 21.76 -21.12
N ALA A 419 -9.87 22.30 -22.06
CA ALA A 419 -9.32 23.00 -23.22
C ALA A 419 -8.50 24.24 -22.79
N LYS A 420 -7.23 24.33 -23.21
CA LYS A 420 -6.36 25.49 -22.91
C LYS A 420 -6.73 26.75 -23.69
N SER A 421 -7.51 26.59 -24.76
CA SER A 421 -7.97 27.66 -25.65
C SER A 421 -9.21 27.16 -26.41
N ALA A 422 -9.71 27.93 -27.38
CA ALA A 422 -10.69 27.39 -28.33
C ALA A 422 -10.02 26.32 -29.23
N ILE A 423 -10.64 25.15 -29.34
CA ILE A 423 -10.09 23.99 -30.06
C ILE A 423 -11.09 23.49 -31.08
N ASN A 424 -10.63 23.23 -32.30
CA ASN A 424 -11.40 22.54 -33.34
C ASN A 424 -11.07 21.04 -33.31
N LEU A 425 -11.94 20.22 -32.73
CA LEU A 425 -11.76 18.78 -32.70
C LEU A 425 -12.00 18.18 -34.09
N ARG A 426 -11.15 17.24 -34.46
CA ARG A 426 -11.13 16.61 -35.78
C ARG A 426 -12.05 15.39 -35.84
N SER A 427 -12.58 15.07 -37.01
CA SER A 427 -13.43 13.88 -37.22
C SER A 427 -12.62 12.57 -37.22
N ALA A 428 -11.32 12.64 -37.50
CA ALA A 428 -10.38 11.54 -37.37
C ALA A 428 -9.04 12.01 -36.77
N ALA A 429 -8.16 11.06 -36.42
CA ALA A 429 -6.81 11.29 -35.90
C ALA A 429 -5.84 11.86 -36.96
N SER A 430 -6.19 13.00 -37.57
CA SER A 430 -5.38 13.69 -38.56
C SER A 430 -5.79 15.16 -38.67
N TRP A 431 -4.81 16.03 -38.91
CA TRP A 431 -5.04 17.45 -39.18
C TRP A 431 -5.83 17.70 -40.46
N ASP A 432 -5.72 16.81 -41.45
CA ASP A 432 -6.38 16.93 -42.76
C ASP A 432 -7.85 16.51 -42.72
N SER A 433 -8.29 15.88 -41.62
CA SER A 433 -9.68 15.48 -41.49
C SER A 433 -10.60 16.68 -41.19
N PRO A 434 -11.88 16.65 -41.63
CA PRO A 434 -12.84 17.69 -41.34
C PRO A 434 -12.97 17.97 -39.83
N ILE A 435 -13.30 19.21 -39.48
CA ILE A 435 -13.66 19.59 -38.11
C ILE A 435 -14.98 18.89 -37.75
N ALA A 436 -14.98 18.12 -36.67
CA ALA A 436 -16.20 17.51 -36.13
C ALA A 436 -17.04 18.54 -35.37
N PHE A 437 -16.40 19.28 -34.46
CA PHE A 437 -16.98 20.39 -33.71
C PHE A 437 -15.89 21.20 -33.00
N SER A 438 -16.27 22.35 -32.45
CA SER A 438 -15.38 23.24 -31.71
C SER A 438 -15.79 23.34 -30.24
N ILE A 439 -14.80 23.51 -29.36
CA ILE A 439 -14.98 23.75 -27.93
C ILE A 439 -14.28 25.04 -27.53
N LYS A 440 -14.73 25.66 -26.44
CA LYS A 440 -14.19 26.91 -25.90
C LYS A 440 -13.09 26.65 -24.88
N GLU A 441 -12.29 27.66 -24.59
CA GLU A 441 -11.34 27.63 -23.49
C GLU A 441 -12.04 27.28 -22.17
N GLY A 442 -11.44 26.37 -21.41
CA GLY A 442 -11.97 25.88 -20.15
C GLY A 442 -13.05 24.80 -20.26
N ASP A 443 -13.55 24.50 -21.47
CA ASP A 443 -14.50 23.40 -21.65
C ASP A 443 -13.89 22.08 -21.16
N LYS A 444 -14.65 21.37 -20.32
CA LYS A 444 -14.30 20.04 -19.83
C LYS A 444 -14.54 19.01 -20.93
N ALA A 445 -13.58 18.11 -21.10
CA ALA A 445 -13.64 16.99 -22.01
C ALA A 445 -13.12 15.72 -21.34
N THR A 446 -13.42 14.56 -21.92
CA THR A 446 -12.85 13.27 -21.52
C THR A 446 -11.93 12.76 -22.63
N LEU A 447 -10.66 12.58 -22.31
CA LEU A 447 -9.63 12.04 -23.20
C LEU A 447 -9.53 10.53 -23.01
N ASN A 448 -9.43 9.77 -24.11
CA ASN A 448 -9.21 8.33 -24.08
C ASN A 448 -7.76 7.95 -24.44
N ASN A 449 -6.96 7.63 -23.42
CA ASN A 449 -5.56 7.25 -23.52
C ASN A 449 -5.33 5.93 -24.29
N ALA A 450 -6.35 5.09 -24.46
CA ALA A 450 -6.24 3.84 -25.22
C ALA A 450 -6.28 4.03 -26.75
N THR A 451 -6.54 5.26 -27.24
CA THR A 451 -6.83 5.52 -28.66
C THR A 451 -5.72 6.22 -29.43
N SER A 452 -4.54 6.42 -28.83
CA SER A 452 -3.47 7.24 -29.41
C SER A 452 -3.09 6.81 -30.83
N LYS A 453 -3.20 7.73 -31.78
CA LYS A 453 -2.75 7.58 -33.16
C LYS A 453 -2.07 8.86 -33.63
N ASP A 454 -0.78 8.79 -33.92
CA ASP A 454 0.05 9.94 -34.31
C ASP A 454 -0.03 11.13 -33.32
N GLY A 455 -0.19 10.80 -32.03
CA GLY A 455 -0.36 11.75 -30.94
C GLY A 455 -1.76 12.36 -30.81
N PHE A 456 -2.72 11.99 -31.66
CA PHE A 456 -4.13 12.32 -31.48
C PHE A 456 -4.81 11.30 -30.56
N TYR A 457 -5.65 11.80 -29.68
CA TYR A 457 -6.50 11.01 -28.81
C TYR A 457 -7.96 11.29 -29.13
N GLN A 458 -8.81 10.29 -28.92
CA GLN A 458 -10.25 10.46 -28.95
C GLN A 458 -10.68 11.29 -27.74
N ILE A 459 -11.43 12.36 -28.00
CA ILE A 459 -11.93 13.33 -27.03
C ILE A 459 -13.46 13.31 -27.08
N THR A 460 -14.09 13.13 -25.92
CA THR A 460 -15.55 13.15 -25.76
C THR A 460 -15.98 14.40 -25.02
N VAL A 461 -16.94 15.15 -25.59
CA VAL A 461 -17.53 16.35 -24.98
C VAL A 461 -19.04 16.30 -25.19
N ASN A 462 -19.82 16.28 -24.09
CA ASN A 462 -21.28 16.22 -24.13
C ASN A 462 -21.82 15.11 -25.06
N GLY A 463 -21.19 13.93 -25.04
CA GLY A 463 -21.55 12.78 -25.87
C GLY A 463 -21.09 12.83 -27.33
N LYS A 464 -20.48 13.93 -27.78
CA LYS A 464 -19.87 14.03 -29.12
C LYS A 464 -18.40 13.63 -29.08
N ILE A 465 -17.95 12.96 -30.13
CA ILE A 465 -16.59 12.43 -30.26
C ILE A 465 -15.84 13.20 -31.33
N GLY A 466 -14.62 13.62 -31.01
CA GLY A 466 -13.66 14.17 -31.95
C GLY A 466 -12.23 13.76 -31.58
N TRP A 467 -11.24 14.23 -32.32
CA TRP A 467 -9.84 13.88 -32.15
C TRP A 467 -8.97 15.12 -31.99
N MET A 468 -8.07 15.09 -31.01
CA MET A 468 -7.08 16.15 -30.80
C MET A 468 -5.88 15.66 -30.00
N LYS A 469 -4.75 16.36 -30.11
CA LYS A 469 -3.55 16.10 -29.31
C LYS A 469 -3.75 16.54 -27.86
N ASP A 470 -3.21 15.77 -26.92
CA ASP A 470 -3.28 16.01 -25.47
C ASP A 470 -2.67 17.36 -25.05
N SER A 471 -1.65 17.84 -25.78
CA SER A 471 -0.98 19.12 -25.51
C SER A 471 -1.91 20.34 -25.53
N TYR A 472 -3.06 20.25 -26.20
CA TYR A 472 -4.09 21.30 -26.24
C TYR A 472 -4.95 21.36 -24.97
N PHE A 473 -4.80 20.39 -24.08
CA PHE A 473 -5.59 20.30 -22.85
C PHE A 473 -4.72 20.41 -21.60
N SER A 474 -5.35 20.88 -20.53
CA SER A 474 -4.85 20.89 -19.16
C SER A 474 -5.51 19.77 -18.36
N LYS A 475 -4.77 19.16 -17.43
CA LYS A 475 -5.31 18.17 -16.48
C LYS A 475 -6.12 18.80 -15.36
N GLN A 476 -5.96 20.11 -15.16
CA GLN A 476 -6.69 20.89 -14.16
C GLN A 476 -7.62 21.91 -14.85
N PRO A 477 -8.72 22.32 -14.19
CA PRO A 477 -9.61 23.35 -14.71
C PRO A 477 -8.84 24.61 -15.11
N VAL A 478 -8.94 24.98 -16.38
CA VAL A 478 -8.29 26.19 -16.92
C VAL A 478 -8.97 27.44 -16.37
N LEU A 479 -10.30 27.41 -16.28
CA LEU A 479 -11.12 28.51 -15.78
C LEU A 479 -11.77 28.13 -14.45
N GLU A 480 -11.65 29.00 -13.45
CA GLU A 480 -12.24 28.82 -12.12
C GLU A 480 -13.12 30.03 -11.76
N ASN A 481 -14.31 29.77 -11.22
CA ASN A 481 -15.15 30.82 -10.67
C ASN A 481 -14.63 31.22 -9.29
N VAL A 482 -14.36 32.51 -9.11
CA VAL A 482 -13.84 33.07 -7.86
C VAL A 482 -14.62 34.32 -7.47
N TYR A 483 -14.54 34.73 -6.21
CA TYR A 483 -15.33 35.84 -5.65
C TYR A 483 -14.41 36.80 -4.90
N ALA A 484 -14.51 38.09 -5.17
CA ALA A 484 -13.66 39.10 -4.55
C ALA A 484 -13.85 39.13 -3.02
N LYS A 485 -12.77 39.00 -2.24
CA LYS A 485 -12.83 39.07 -0.76
C LYS A 485 -13.04 40.48 -0.22
N SER A 486 -12.79 41.48 -1.06
CA SER A 486 -12.93 42.90 -0.75
C SER A 486 -13.08 43.68 -2.05
N ALA A 487 -13.11 45.01 -1.99
CA ALA A 487 -12.94 45.81 -3.20
C ALA A 487 -11.53 45.62 -3.78
N ILE A 488 -11.43 45.33 -5.08
CA ILE A 488 -10.16 44.99 -5.75
C ILE A 488 -9.99 45.89 -6.97
N ASN A 489 -8.80 46.47 -7.12
CA ASN A 489 -8.37 47.18 -8.32
C ASN A 489 -7.59 46.24 -9.23
N LEU A 490 -8.21 45.71 -10.28
CA LEU A 490 -7.53 44.85 -11.23
C LEU A 490 -6.57 45.64 -12.10
N ARG A 491 -5.39 45.06 -12.35
CA ARG A 491 -4.30 45.67 -13.09
C ARG A 491 -4.42 45.43 -14.60
N SER A 492 -3.90 46.34 -15.42
CA SER A 492 -3.89 46.21 -16.88
C SER A 492 -2.85 45.20 -17.38
N ALA A 493 -1.81 44.92 -16.57
CA ALA A 493 -0.85 43.85 -16.79
C ALA A 493 -0.55 43.09 -15.48
N ALA A 494 0.17 41.96 -15.58
CA ALA A 494 0.62 41.14 -14.47
C ALA A 494 1.73 41.80 -13.62
N SER A 495 1.50 43.02 -13.14
CA SER A 495 2.44 43.78 -12.33
C SER A 495 1.70 44.82 -11.48
N TRP A 496 2.18 45.02 -10.26
CA TRP A 496 1.73 46.13 -9.43
C TRP A 496 2.04 47.49 -10.04
N ASP A 497 3.02 47.64 -10.91
CA ASP A 497 3.37 48.96 -11.49
C ASP A 497 2.50 49.34 -12.70
N SER A 498 1.67 48.41 -13.19
CA SER A 498 0.76 48.70 -14.29
C SER A 498 -0.46 49.52 -13.85
N SER A 499 -1.08 50.20 -14.81
CA SER A 499 -2.30 50.98 -14.58
C SER A 499 -3.46 50.12 -14.08
N ILE A 500 -4.42 50.72 -13.38
CA ILE A 500 -5.68 50.04 -13.03
C ILE A 500 -6.50 49.87 -14.31
N ALA A 501 -6.90 48.63 -14.62
CA ALA A 501 -7.81 48.34 -15.72
C ALA A 501 -9.26 48.67 -15.33
N PHE A 502 -9.71 48.16 -14.18
CA PHE A 502 -11.02 48.44 -13.57
C PHE A 502 -11.06 47.93 -12.12
N SER A 503 -12.10 48.32 -11.40
CA SER A 503 -12.33 47.89 -10.01
C SER A 503 -13.58 47.05 -9.88
N ILE A 504 -13.56 46.11 -8.94
CA ILE A 504 -14.71 45.27 -8.56
C ILE A 504 -14.97 45.39 -7.05
N LYS A 505 -16.21 45.10 -6.65
CA LYS A 505 -16.67 45.17 -5.26
C LYS A 505 -16.50 43.82 -4.57
N GLU A 506 -16.51 43.86 -3.24
CA GLU A 506 -16.57 42.63 -2.43
C GLU A 506 -17.75 41.75 -2.84
N GLY A 507 -17.49 40.45 -2.98
CA GLY A 507 -18.46 39.45 -3.40
C GLY A 507 -18.72 39.39 -4.90
N ASP A 508 -18.17 40.31 -5.71
CA ASP A 508 -18.30 40.22 -7.17
C ASP A 508 -17.70 38.91 -7.67
N LYS A 509 -18.47 38.22 -8.52
CA LYS A 509 -18.05 36.98 -9.18
C LYS A 509 -17.10 37.31 -10.33
N ALA A 510 -16.00 36.59 -10.41
CA ALA A 510 -15.02 36.66 -11.46
C ALA A 510 -14.65 35.26 -11.97
N THR A 511 -14.02 35.22 -13.14
CA THR A 511 -13.43 34.00 -13.69
C THR A 511 -11.91 34.16 -13.74
N LEU A 512 -11.20 33.31 -13.01
CA LEU A 512 -9.75 33.25 -12.96
C LEU A 512 -9.24 32.23 -13.98
N ASN A 513 -8.19 32.57 -14.73
CA ASN A 513 -7.54 31.64 -15.64
C ASN A 513 -6.23 31.10 -15.05
N ASN A 514 -6.24 29.82 -14.64
CA ASN A 514 -5.14 29.13 -13.96
C ASN A 514 -3.89 28.95 -14.82
N THR A 515 -4.00 29.06 -16.15
CA THR A 515 -2.87 28.87 -17.08
C THR A 515 -2.09 30.15 -17.38
N THR A 516 -2.56 31.29 -16.86
CA THR A 516 -1.99 32.61 -17.18
C THR A 516 -1.03 33.16 -16.14
N ALA A 517 -0.69 32.37 -15.12
CA ALA A 517 0.11 32.82 -13.99
C ALA A 517 1.42 33.50 -14.43
N LYS A 518 1.60 34.76 -14.03
CA LYS A 518 2.84 35.52 -14.21
C LYS A 518 3.12 36.32 -12.94
N ASP A 519 4.22 36.01 -12.26
CA ASP A 519 4.61 36.63 -10.98
C ASP A 519 3.50 36.59 -9.90
N GLY A 520 2.73 35.50 -9.90
CA GLY A 520 1.59 35.28 -9.02
C GLY A 520 0.31 36.02 -9.41
N PHE A 521 0.31 36.80 -10.49
CA PHE A 521 -0.91 37.38 -11.06
C PHE A 521 -1.54 36.41 -12.05
N TYR A 522 -2.87 36.36 -12.02
CA TYR A 522 -3.69 35.60 -12.95
C TYR A 522 -4.55 36.56 -13.76
N LYS A 523 -4.86 36.18 -15.00
CA LYS A 523 -5.86 36.88 -15.81
C LYS A 523 -7.25 36.61 -15.21
N ILE A 524 -7.95 37.68 -14.87
CA ILE A 524 -9.28 37.66 -14.28
C ILE A 524 -10.26 38.33 -15.25
N THR A 525 -11.38 37.66 -15.50
CA THR A 525 -12.47 38.17 -16.35
C THR A 525 -13.70 38.45 -15.50
N VAL A 526 -14.27 39.65 -15.63
CA VAL A 526 -15.51 40.08 -14.96
C VAL A 526 -16.39 40.80 -15.97
N ASN A 527 -17.59 40.29 -16.23
CA ASN A 527 -18.54 40.87 -17.19
C ASN A 527 -17.91 41.20 -18.56
N GLY A 528 -17.03 40.31 -19.07
CA GLY A 528 -16.32 40.48 -20.34
C GLY A 528 -15.10 41.40 -20.31
N LYS A 529 -14.83 42.11 -19.20
CA LYS A 529 -13.60 42.89 -19.01
C LYS A 529 -12.49 42.02 -18.44
N VAL A 530 -11.26 42.25 -18.89
CA VAL A 530 -10.09 41.47 -18.51
C VAL A 530 -9.09 42.35 -17.75
N GLY A 531 -8.61 41.86 -16.61
CA GLY A 531 -7.55 42.47 -15.83
C GLY A 531 -6.70 41.41 -15.13
N TRP A 532 -5.73 41.83 -14.32
CA TRP A 532 -4.78 40.96 -13.64
C TRP A 532 -4.85 41.16 -12.14
N MET A 533 -4.86 40.07 -11.37
CA MET A 533 -4.80 40.10 -9.92
C MET A 533 -4.29 38.77 -9.35
N LYS A 534 -3.72 38.80 -8.15
CA LYS A 534 -3.33 37.58 -7.42
C LYS A 534 -4.55 36.82 -6.91
N ASP A 535 -4.49 35.49 -6.93
CA ASP A 535 -5.56 34.59 -6.49
C ASP A 535 -5.92 34.75 -5.00
N SER A 536 -4.96 35.14 -4.16
CA SER A 536 -5.14 35.38 -2.73
C SER A 536 -6.23 36.41 -2.39
N TYR A 537 -6.54 37.32 -3.31
CA TYR A 537 -7.60 38.32 -3.18
C TYR A 537 -9.00 37.77 -3.41
N PHE A 538 -9.12 36.51 -3.86
CA PHE A 538 -10.39 35.89 -4.14
C PHE A 538 -10.67 34.67 -3.25
N SER A 539 -11.95 34.36 -3.09
CA SER A 539 -12.50 33.16 -2.48
C SER A 539 -13.04 32.24 -3.56
N LYS A 540 -12.93 30.91 -3.37
CA LYS A 540 -13.55 29.92 -4.27
C LYS A 540 -15.07 29.79 -4.07
N GLN A 541 -15.56 30.25 -2.92
CA GLN A 541 -16.99 30.25 -2.57
C GLN A 541 -17.53 31.68 -2.53
N PRO A 542 -18.84 31.89 -2.78
CA PRO A 542 -19.48 33.20 -2.67
C PRO A 542 -19.19 33.86 -1.31
N VAL A 543 -18.57 35.03 -1.33
CA VAL A 543 -18.25 35.80 -0.12
C VAL A 543 -19.52 36.35 0.52
N LEU A 544 -20.48 36.80 -0.31
CA LEU A 544 -21.74 37.37 0.14
C LEU A 544 -22.91 36.45 -0.25
N GLU A 545 -23.72 36.08 0.73
CA GLU A 545 -24.97 35.33 0.54
C GLU A 545 -26.17 36.26 0.77
N THR A 546 -27.14 36.27 -0.14
CA THR A 546 -28.38 37.04 0.02
C THR A 546 -29.43 36.18 0.70
N LEU A 547 -29.91 36.62 1.86
CA LEU A 547 -30.86 35.87 2.71
C LEU A 547 -32.00 36.77 3.22
N TYR A 548 -33.02 36.16 3.80
CA TYR A 548 -34.19 36.83 4.38
C TYR A 548 -34.34 36.46 5.85
N ALA A 549 -34.52 37.44 6.74
CA ALA A 549 -34.74 37.17 8.16
C ALA A 549 -36.00 36.31 8.38
N SER A 550 -35.88 35.17 9.06
CA SER A 550 -37.00 34.24 9.27
C SER A 550 -37.99 34.72 10.33
N SER A 551 -37.58 35.70 11.14
CA SER A 551 -38.37 36.39 12.16
C SER A 551 -37.86 37.83 12.33
N GLN A 552 -38.42 38.60 13.25
CA GLN A 552 -37.73 39.80 13.74
C GLN A 552 -36.43 39.37 14.45
N LEU A 553 -35.31 40.03 14.15
CA LEU A 553 -33.99 39.66 14.67
C LEU A 553 -33.27 40.87 15.28
N ASN A 554 -32.59 40.64 16.41
CA ASN A 554 -31.68 41.60 17.02
C ASN A 554 -30.24 41.27 16.63
N LEU A 555 -29.70 41.97 15.65
CA LEU A 555 -28.31 41.86 15.24
C LEU A 555 -27.39 42.36 16.35
N ARG A 556 -26.35 41.58 16.66
CA ARG A 556 -25.41 41.82 17.75
C ARG A 556 -24.26 42.72 17.31
N SER A 557 -23.69 43.52 18.21
CA SER A 557 -22.53 44.38 17.90
C SER A 557 -21.23 43.59 17.81
N LYS A 558 -21.16 42.42 18.45
CA LYS A 558 -20.06 41.44 18.38
C LYS A 558 -20.61 40.02 18.11
N PRO A 559 -19.78 39.04 17.71
CA PRO A 559 -20.20 37.66 17.41
C PRO A 559 -20.53 36.83 18.67
N ASP A 560 -21.37 37.36 19.55
CA ASP A 560 -21.81 36.70 20.78
C ASP A 560 -23.18 37.23 21.23
N TRP A 561 -23.91 36.43 22.01
CA TRP A 561 -25.26 36.77 22.46
C TRP A 561 -25.32 37.86 23.54
N ASN A 562 -24.21 38.10 24.26
CA ASN A 562 -24.14 39.00 25.41
C ASN A 562 -23.78 40.43 25.00
N SER A 563 -23.29 40.63 23.78
CA SER A 563 -23.01 41.95 23.24
C SER A 563 -24.27 42.77 23.01
N SER A 564 -24.08 44.10 23.00
CA SER A 564 -25.15 45.06 22.75
C SER A 564 -25.83 44.82 21.41
N ILE A 565 -27.13 45.12 21.33
CA ILE A 565 -27.86 45.06 20.07
C ILE A 565 -27.38 46.21 19.19
N SER A 566 -26.86 45.88 18.01
CA SER A 566 -26.45 46.87 17.01
C SER A 566 -27.64 47.35 16.19
N ALA A 567 -28.57 46.45 15.84
CA ALA A 567 -29.76 46.76 15.09
C ALA A 567 -30.87 45.72 15.30
N THR A 568 -32.13 46.16 15.31
CA THR A 568 -33.28 45.27 15.16
C THR A 568 -33.78 45.33 13.73
N ILE A 569 -33.93 44.18 13.08
CA ILE A 569 -34.44 44.05 11.72
C ILE A 569 -35.78 43.31 11.70
N PRO A 570 -36.79 43.80 10.96
CA PRO A 570 -38.07 43.10 10.80
C PRO A 570 -37.94 41.72 10.14
N VAL A 571 -38.98 40.90 10.30
CA VAL A 571 -39.14 39.66 9.51
C VAL A 571 -39.06 39.95 8.02
N ASN A 572 -38.49 39.01 7.26
CA ASN A 572 -38.28 39.08 5.82
C ASN A 572 -37.38 40.22 5.34
N THR A 573 -36.69 40.91 6.26
CA THR A 573 -35.65 41.86 5.87
C THR A 573 -34.59 41.11 5.08
N GLN A 574 -34.33 41.55 3.86
CA GLN A 574 -33.25 41.04 3.04
C GLN A 574 -31.91 41.48 3.65
N VAL A 575 -30.98 40.55 3.80
CA VAL A 575 -29.64 40.80 4.31
C VAL A 575 -28.60 40.22 3.35
N LYS A 576 -27.40 40.79 3.38
CA LYS A 576 -26.19 40.17 2.85
C LYS A 576 -25.39 39.60 4.02
N LEU A 577 -25.23 38.29 4.06
CA LEU A 577 -24.40 37.58 5.02
C LEU A 577 -22.99 37.42 4.45
N ASN A 578 -21.96 37.77 5.23
CA ASN A 578 -20.56 37.62 4.81
C ASN A 578 -19.97 36.29 5.29
N ASN A 579 -19.77 35.35 4.38
CA ASN A 579 -19.29 33.99 4.65
C ASN A 579 -17.84 33.92 5.14
N THR A 580 -17.04 34.98 4.96
CA THR A 580 -15.64 34.99 5.44
C THR A 580 -15.51 35.45 6.89
N THR A 581 -16.60 35.83 7.54
CA THR A 581 -16.59 36.44 8.88
C THR A 581 -16.94 35.49 10.01
N LEU A 582 -17.14 34.19 9.73
CA LEU A 582 -17.58 33.22 10.74
C LEU A 582 -16.72 33.27 12.01
N ASN A 583 -17.35 33.65 13.11
CA ASN A 583 -16.73 33.68 14.44
C ASN A 583 -17.78 33.26 15.47
N ASN A 584 -17.47 32.27 16.31
CA ASN A 584 -18.37 31.72 17.32
C ASN A 584 -19.77 31.33 16.80
N GLY A 585 -19.86 30.90 15.54
CA GLY A 585 -21.14 30.55 14.89
C GLY A 585 -21.96 31.73 14.40
N PHE A 586 -21.49 32.97 14.56
CA PHE A 586 -22.08 34.18 14.03
C PHE A 586 -21.38 34.61 12.74
N TYR A 587 -22.16 35.21 11.85
CA TYR A 587 -21.69 35.88 10.65
C TYR A 587 -22.04 37.36 10.74
N GLN A 588 -21.18 38.20 10.16
CA GLN A 588 -21.53 39.59 9.93
C GLN A 588 -22.59 39.65 8.84
N VAL A 589 -23.63 40.44 9.09
CA VAL A 589 -24.78 40.63 8.20
C VAL A 589 -25.02 42.12 8.00
N THR A 590 -25.26 42.50 6.75
CA THR A 590 -25.66 43.86 6.35
C THR A 590 -27.10 43.81 5.86
N ALA A 591 -28.01 44.46 6.58
CA ALA A 591 -29.41 44.58 6.19
C ALA A 591 -29.57 45.54 5.01
N SER A 592 -30.65 45.38 4.24
CA SER A 592 -30.96 46.22 3.07
C SER A 592 -31.07 47.72 3.39
N ASN A 593 -31.34 48.08 4.64
CA ASN A 593 -31.35 49.46 5.15
C ASN A 593 -29.95 49.98 5.58
N GLY A 594 -28.88 49.25 5.27
CA GLY A 594 -27.49 49.62 5.56
C GLY A 594 -27.00 49.28 6.97
N LYS A 595 -27.87 48.80 7.87
CA LYS A 595 -27.45 48.42 9.23
C LYS A 595 -26.61 47.15 9.21
N VAL A 596 -25.52 47.13 9.99
CA VAL A 596 -24.58 46.01 10.08
C VAL A 596 -24.59 45.44 11.49
N GLY A 597 -24.52 44.12 11.63
CA GLY A 597 -24.33 43.45 12.92
C GLY A 597 -24.03 41.97 12.75
N TRP A 598 -24.14 41.19 13.83
CA TRP A 598 -23.78 39.78 13.88
C TRP A 598 -25.01 38.91 14.18
N MET A 599 -25.18 37.82 13.42
CA MET A 599 -26.25 36.84 13.65
C MET A 599 -25.87 35.45 13.11
N LYS A 600 -26.43 34.38 13.68
CA LYS A 600 -26.20 33.02 13.18
C LYS A 600 -26.99 32.77 11.89
N ARG A 601 -26.40 32.03 10.94
CA ARG A 601 -27.01 31.74 9.62
C ARG A 601 -28.38 31.05 9.72
N SER A 602 -28.60 30.21 10.74
CA SER A 602 -29.86 29.46 10.95
C SER A 602 -31.11 30.31 11.14
N TYR A 603 -30.96 31.62 11.40
CA TYR A 603 -32.08 32.56 11.58
C TYR A 603 -32.53 33.20 10.26
N PHE A 604 -31.98 32.77 9.12
CA PHE A 604 -32.30 33.30 7.82
C PHE A 604 -32.74 32.20 6.83
N SER A 605 -33.52 32.61 5.85
CA SER A 605 -34.03 31.80 4.73
C SER A 605 -33.38 32.23 3.42
N THR A 606 -33.20 31.30 2.47
CA THR A 606 -32.68 31.59 1.12
C THR A 606 -33.74 32.21 0.20
N SER A 607 -35.01 32.14 0.58
CA SER A 607 -36.13 32.77 -0.12
C SER A 607 -36.95 33.64 0.82
N SER A 608 -37.73 34.56 0.24
CA SER A 608 -38.65 35.39 1.02
C SER A 608 -39.60 34.52 1.85
N VAL A 609 -39.79 34.89 3.12
CA VAL A 609 -40.69 34.20 4.06
C VAL A 609 -42.10 34.80 4.07
N LEU A 610 -42.31 35.93 3.37
CA LEU A 610 -43.62 36.52 3.17
C LEU A 610 -44.14 36.20 1.78
N GLU A 611 -45.37 35.74 1.71
CA GLU A 611 -46.09 35.53 0.45
C GLU A 611 -47.17 36.61 0.29
N THR A 612 -47.21 37.22 -0.89
CA THR A 612 -48.31 38.13 -1.26
C THR A 612 -49.49 37.29 -1.71
N LEU A 613 -50.66 37.52 -1.11
CA LEU A 613 -51.92 36.86 -1.47
C LEU A 613 -53.07 37.87 -1.50
N TYR A 614 -54.22 37.44 -1.99
CA TYR A 614 -55.46 38.22 -2.06
C TYR A 614 -56.59 37.49 -1.34
N ALA A 615 -57.41 38.23 -0.59
CA ALA A 615 -58.56 37.66 0.10
C ALA A 615 -59.60 37.09 -0.90
N GLY A 616 -59.94 35.80 -0.81
CA GLY A 616 -60.95 35.18 -1.68
C GLY A 616 -62.39 35.59 -1.35
N SER A 617 -62.62 36.09 -0.13
CA SER A 617 -63.90 36.58 0.38
C SER A 617 -63.67 37.69 1.41
N ASN A 618 -64.75 38.22 2.01
CA ASN A 618 -64.62 39.02 3.22
C ASN A 618 -64.19 38.11 4.38
N ILE A 619 -63.13 38.49 5.10
CA ILE A 619 -62.44 37.64 6.09
C ILE A 619 -62.15 38.46 7.35
N ASN A 620 -62.17 37.85 8.53
CA ASN A 620 -61.80 38.51 9.79
C ASN A 620 -60.49 37.93 10.33
N LEU A 621 -59.41 38.72 10.38
CA LEU A 621 -58.19 38.26 11.06
C LEU A 621 -58.42 38.14 12.56
N ARG A 622 -57.93 37.06 13.15
CA ARG A 622 -58.10 36.73 14.58
C ARG A 622 -56.88 37.15 15.40
N GLN A 623 -57.06 37.48 16.67
CA GLN A 623 -55.95 37.89 17.55
C GLN A 623 -55.03 36.71 17.91
N SER A 624 -55.56 35.49 17.93
CA SER A 624 -54.88 34.21 18.17
C SER A 624 -55.26 33.18 17.09
N PRO A 625 -54.50 32.08 16.91
CA PRO A 625 -54.73 31.06 15.88
C PRO A 625 -55.90 30.13 16.20
N THR A 626 -57.06 30.70 16.52
CA THR A 626 -58.30 30.01 16.85
C THR A 626 -59.50 30.82 16.33
N TRP A 627 -60.62 30.15 16.08
CA TRP A 627 -61.80 30.81 15.51
C TRP A 627 -62.56 31.71 16.50
N ASP A 628 -62.46 31.40 17.80
CA ASP A 628 -63.11 32.06 18.94
C ASP A 628 -62.35 33.31 19.45
N SER A 629 -61.12 33.52 18.98
CA SER A 629 -60.32 34.68 19.35
C SER A 629 -60.92 36.00 18.79
N PRO A 630 -60.77 37.14 19.49
CA PRO A 630 -61.26 38.43 19.02
C PRO A 630 -60.80 38.80 17.60
N VAL A 631 -61.64 39.54 16.87
CA VAL A 631 -61.31 40.10 15.55
C VAL A 631 -60.29 41.23 15.72
N VAL A 632 -59.18 41.17 14.99
CA VAL A 632 -58.20 42.26 14.88
C VAL A 632 -58.60 43.26 13.79
N VAL A 633 -59.01 42.75 12.63
CA VAL A 633 -59.40 43.54 11.46
C VAL A 633 -60.22 42.70 10.47
N SER A 634 -61.19 43.33 9.80
CA SER A 634 -61.90 42.75 8.66
C SER A 634 -61.20 43.13 7.35
N ILE A 635 -60.97 42.13 6.50
CA ILE A 635 -60.32 42.23 5.19
C ILE A 635 -61.40 42.05 4.13
N PRO A 636 -61.60 43.01 3.21
CA PRO A 636 -62.55 42.85 2.12
C PRO A 636 -62.02 41.88 1.05
N LYS A 637 -62.93 41.24 0.31
CA LYS A 637 -62.59 40.39 -0.85
C LYS A 637 -61.70 41.16 -1.83
N GLY A 638 -60.67 40.49 -2.34
CA GLY A 638 -59.70 41.05 -3.29
C GLY A 638 -58.63 41.93 -2.65
N ALA A 639 -58.66 42.16 -1.33
CA ALA A 639 -57.60 42.92 -0.67
C ALA A 639 -56.29 42.14 -0.63
N LYS A 640 -55.19 42.85 -0.92
CA LYS A 640 -53.82 42.33 -0.87
C LYS A 640 -53.37 42.18 0.58
N VAL A 641 -52.78 41.03 0.90
CA VAL A 641 -52.25 40.70 2.23
C VAL A 641 -50.85 40.11 2.12
N ALA A 642 -50.09 40.14 3.21
CA ALA A 642 -48.84 39.41 3.35
C ALA A 642 -49.03 38.25 4.33
N LEU A 643 -48.84 37.02 3.87
CA LEU A 643 -48.86 35.81 4.70
C LEU A 643 -47.43 35.48 5.13
N ASN A 644 -47.21 35.21 6.41
CA ASN A 644 -45.91 34.78 6.94
C ASN A 644 -45.78 33.26 6.99
N ASN A 645 -45.00 32.68 6.07
CA ASN A 645 -44.84 31.24 5.90
C ASN A 645 -44.13 30.54 7.06
N THR A 646 -43.53 31.27 8.01
CA THR A 646 -42.85 30.68 9.19
C THR A 646 -43.75 30.54 10.41
N THR A 647 -45.02 30.94 10.34
CA THR A 647 -45.89 31.10 11.51
C THR A 647 -47.02 30.09 11.63
N LEU A 648 -46.95 28.93 10.98
CA LEU A 648 -48.05 27.95 11.01
C LEU A 648 -48.33 27.42 12.43
N THR A 649 -49.51 27.74 12.96
CA THR A 649 -50.03 27.23 14.25
C THR A 649 -51.51 26.92 14.10
N ASN A 650 -51.94 25.69 14.42
CA ASN A 650 -53.35 25.25 14.31
C ASN A 650 -54.01 25.46 12.93
N ASP A 651 -53.25 25.31 11.84
CA ASP A 651 -53.60 25.67 10.45
C ASP A 651 -53.76 27.18 10.15
N PHE A 652 -53.52 28.04 11.13
CA PHE A 652 -53.52 29.49 10.92
C PHE A 652 -52.10 29.97 10.62
N TYR A 653 -52.01 30.93 9.70
CA TYR A 653 -50.81 31.70 9.46
C TYR A 653 -51.04 33.12 9.98
N GLN A 654 -49.96 33.80 10.38
CA GLN A 654 -50.01 35.25 10.55
C GLN A 654 -50.16 35.92 9.19
N ILE A 655 -51.16 36.78 9.10
CA ILE A 655 -51.48 37.63 7.96
C ILE A 655 -51.35 39.07 8.39
N THR A 656 -50.66 39.88 7.60
CA THR A 656 -50.59 41.34 7.78
C THR A 656 -51.41 42.03 6.69
N TYR A 657 -52.33 42.89 7.12
CA TYR A 657 -53.17 43.74 6.27
C TYR A 657 -53.22 45.15 6.84
N ASN A 658 -52.88 46.16 6.03
CA ASN A 658 -52.84 47.58 6.42
C ASN A 658 -52.13 47.84 7.77
N GLY A 659 -50.98 47.20 7.99
CA GLY A 659 -50.19 47.34 9.20
C GLY A 659 -50.72 46.59 10.43
N LYS A 660 -51.90 45.95 10.35
CA LYS A 660 -52.44 45.07 11.40
C LYS A 660 -52.09 43.62 11.11
N THR A 661 -51.59 42.91 12.10
CA THR A 661 -51.29 41.47 12.02
C THR A 661 -52.29 40.68 12.85
N GLY A 662 -52.84 39.63 12.25
CA GLY A 662 -53.67 38.64 12.94
C GLY A 662 -53.57 37.29 12.25
N TRP A 663 -54.40 36.34 12.65
CA TRP A 663 -54.31 34.94 12.25
C TRP A 663 -55.46 34.55 11.34
N MET A 664 -55.17 33.81 10.26
CA MET A 664 -56.19 33.21 9.39
C MET A 664 -55.64 31.97 8.65
N LYS A 665 -56.52 31.02 8.31
CA LYS A 665 -56.15 29.84 7.50
C LYS A 665 -55.82 30.24 6.06
N ARG A 666 -54.81 29.59 5.46
CA ARG A 666 -54.32 29.87 4.10
C ARG A 666 -55.41 29.73 3.01
N GLY A 667 -56.31 28.75 3.15
CA GLY A 667 -57.33 28.43 2.14
C GLY A 667 -58.34 29.54 1.83
N TYR A 668 -58.37 30.60 2.63
CA TYR A 668 -59.21 31.79 2.37
C TYR A 668 -58.55 32.82 1.46
N PHE A 669 -57.32 32.56 1.00
CA PHE A 669 -56.55 33.45 0.15
C PHE A 669 -56.18 32.80 -1.17
N VAL A 670 -56.07 33.61 -2.22
CA VAL A 670 -55.64 33.22 -3.56
C VAL A 670 -54.35 33.96 -3.94
N LYS A 671 -53.59 33.44 -4.90
CA LYS A 671 -52.35 34.07 -5.39
C LYS A 671 -52.64 35.29 -6.26
#